data_AF-A0A940KVU1-F1
#
_entry.id   AF-A0A940KVU1-F1
#
_cell.length_a   1.000
_cell.length_b   1.000
_cell.length_c   1.000
_cell.angle_alpha   90.00
_cell.angle_beta   90.00
_cell.angle_gamma   90.00
#
_symmetry.space_group_name_H-M   'P 1'
#
loop_
_entity.id
_entity.type
_entity.pdbx_description
1 polymer ?
#
loop_
_entity_poly.entity_id
_entity_poly.type
_entity_poly.pdbx_seq_one_letter_code
_entity_poly.pdbx_strand_id
1 'polypeptide(L)'
;MHYRFGPFRLNPETRELRRGDARVALSRRGFDCLLYLIEHRERACGRDELVRVGWGDAQVTDAQLGQVILRLRRSLGDDGQGQQTIRTVTGFGYCWVAETECLAAGAIGTAPAEPAVDVPALEAPSASATPTTVAAPVPRKQHRWTIAAALALLAIALSAAFAWRTPSPAPTTAASEIPPGAIVLPLAVTGPADSEWIRLGGMALVIARLREAGVPALQSESVLGLLADGGRELPARHLVVRGSARLDGAEWQVVLDARNADGSMQRSRATHADPAQAARQAADLLAAALGHVPRSDSDDDGGLQARLLRSQAALFSNQLDSAREILLDGSEAEAAQPAAVRYRLAQIDYRAGRLDRAESALSELLADPAVAADERLRAQVLCARATVYVHRDRYAEAERDFDAAVALAREGGRTEELGRALNGRGAARVALQKFDHALADLGQARIELGKIGDELGVARVDNNSGALEAERAHPAQALPFFAAAAARFAELGALNEQAIASIGLADTQALLLRRSDALATAERGWALRDRLSDPSQRLLHAASLADAQLAVGRERDAAQTLHAVAAETDAGDDASRGRLRAVEAELAWRQQRYDDAIAGARAALRAWPVDAHDAGRAGVALILQRALIAGGQADPRHPPSDPAPGGPAPFDDDLPAHALASAEWAGFVGRGDDAERGFGRAVELAEARGVPAEIVEAVAAQAPRLLAAGRRDEAAALVGRVAAWSQQDYDSALLQLRLFHASGDSRAWREALTHARALAGERTLPSLLAQVPAG
;
A
#
# COMPACT_ATOMS: atom_id res chain seq x y z
N MET A 1 11.42 12.19 -42.25
CA MET A 1 10.00 12.54 -42.53
C MET A 1 9.32 12.83 -41.21
N HIS A 2 8.41 13.79 -41.16
CA HIS A 2 7.73 14.19 -39.92
C HIS A 2 6.23 13.98 -40.03
N TYR A 3 5.61 13.36 -39.03
CA TYR A 3 4.16 13.15 -39.01
C TYR A 3 3.48 14.18 -38.11
N ARG A 4 2.38 14.78 -38.57
CA ARG A 4 1.56 15.71 -37.78
C ARG A 4 0.11 15.22 -37.76
N PHE A 5 -0.47 15.16 -36.57
CA PHE A 5 -1.85 14.71 -36.34
C PHE A 5 -2.44 15.49 -35.16
N GLY A 6 -3.54 16.21 -35.40
CA GLY A 6 -4.11 17.15 -34.42
C GLY A 6 -3.07 18.15 -33.88
N PRO A 7 -2.92 18.31 -32.55
CA PRO A 7 -1.92 19.20 -31.94
C PRO A 7 -0.51 18.59 -31.87
N PHE A 8 -0.30 17.35 -32.36
CA PHE A 8 0.94 16.61 -32.17
C PHE A 8 1.86 16.64 -33.39
N ARG A 9 3.16 16.57 -33.13
CA ARG A 9 4.24 16.36 -34.12
C ARG A 9 5.13 15.21 -33.66
N LEU A 10 5.30 14.20 -34.51
CA LEU A 10 6.15 13.03 -34.30
C LEU A 10 7.36 13.11 -35.23
N ASN A 11 8.56 13.05 -34.64
CA ASN A 11 9.83 12.95 -35.38
C ASN A 11 10.43 11.55 -35.18
N PRO A 12 10.41 10.68 -36.22
CA PRO A 12 11.07 9.38 -36.20
C PRO A 12 12.59 9.46 -35.97
N GLU A 13 13.25 10.49 -36.51
CA GLU A 13 14.70 10.62 -36.56
C GLU A 13 15.29 11.00 -35.19
N THR A 14 14.64 11.91 -34.45
CA THR A 14 15.02 12.25 -33.05
C THR A 14 14.25 11.43 -32.00
N ARG A 15 13.32 10.58 -32.44
CA ARG A 15 12.40 9.79 -31.60
C ARG A 15 11.59 10.63 -30.59
N GLU A 16 11.15 11.82 -31.01
CA GLU A 16 10.35 12.73 -30.19
C GLU A 16 8.88 12.77 -30.62
N LEU A 17 7.96 12.71 -29.65
CA LEU A 17 6.60 13.22 -29.79
C LEU A 17 6.52 14.58 -29.09
N ARG A 18 5.87 15.56 -29.72
CA ARG A 18 5.60 16.89 -29.14
C ARG A 18 4.13 17.26 -29.30
N ARG A 19 3.58 18.02 -28.35
CA ARG A 19 2.24 18.63 -28.39
C ARG A 19 2.41 20.14 -28.34
N GLY A 20 2.22 20.81 -29.47
CA GLY A 20 2.79 22.15 -29.65
C GLY A 20 4.31 22.12 -29.43
N ASP A 21 4.81 22.99 -28.55
CA ASP A 21 6.23 23.05 -28.19
C ASP A 21 6.63 22.11 -27.04
N ALA A 22 5.68 21.56 -26.26
CA ALA A 22 5.98 20.64 -25.17
C ALA A 22 6.37 19.24 -25.69
N ARG A 23 7.40 18.61 -25.10
CA ARG A 23 7.73 17.20 -25.35
C ARG A 23 6.78 16.27 -24.59
N VAL A 24 6.29 15.23 -25.25
CA VAL A 24 5.44 14.19 -24.65
C VAL A 24 6.30 12.94 -24.46
N ALA A 25 6.52 12.55 -23.20
CA ALA A 25 7.34 11.38 -22.89
C ALA A 25 6.60 10.09 -23.27
N LEU A 26 7.19 9.30 -24.18
CA LEU A 26 6.74 7.95 -24.51
C LEU A 26 7.78 6.92 -24.08
N SER A 27 7.33 5.78 -23.57
CA SER A 27 8.21 4.61 -23.43
C SER A 27 8.71 4.17 -24.81
N ARG A 28 9.93 3.62 -24.90
CA ARG A 28 10.53 3.15 -26.17
C ARG A 28 9.54 2.31 -26.99
N ARG A 29 8.93 1.30 -26.36
CA ARG A 29 7.95 0.39 -26.97
C ARG A 29 6.68 1.11 -27.44
N GLY A 30 6.21 2.10 -26.66
CA GLY A 30 5.10 2.96 -27.05
C GLY A 30 5.42 3.77 -28.29
N PHE A 31 6.60 4.41 -28.35
CA PHE A 31 7.06 5.13 -29.54
C PHE A 31 7.11 4.20 -30.77
N ASP A 32 7.70 3.01 -30.63
CA ASP A 32 7.84 2.05 -31.73
C ASP A 32 6.46 1.57 -32.23
N CYS A 33 5.52 1.26 -31.34
CA CYS A 33 4.14 0.90 -31.71
C CYS A 33 3.37 2.06 -32.34
N LEU A 34 3.55 3.30 -31.84
CA LEU A 34 2.88 4.49 -32.36
C LEU A 34 3.33 4.82 -33.78
N LEU A 35 4.64 4.84 -34.00
CA LEU A 35 5.22 5.07 -35.32
C LEU A 35 4.71 4.02 -36.32
N TYR A 36 4.76 2.75 -35.95
CA TYR A 36 4.32 1.65 -36.82
C TYR A 36 2.82 1.72 -37.17
N LEU A 37 1.96 2.11 -36.21
CA LEU A 37 0.53 2.33 -36.45
C LEU A 37 0.26 3.50 -37.40
N ILE A 38 1.03 4.59 -37.30
CA ILE A 38 0.93 5.75 -38.20
C ILE A 38 1.44 5.41 -39.60
N GLU A 39 2.52 4.64 -39.71
CA GLU A 39 3.11 4.24 -40.98
C GLU A 39 2.20 3.29 -41.78
N HIS A 40 1.40 2.49 -41.09
CA HIS A 40 0.43 1.54 -41.68
C HIS A 40 -1.04 1.95 -41.46
N ARG A 41 -1.31 3.25 -41.35
CA ARG A 41 -2.63 3.81 -40.97
C ARG A 41 -3.80 3.44 -41.91
N GLU A 42 -3.49 3.03 -43.14
CA GLU A 42 -4.45 2.50 -44.12
C GLU A 42 -4.97 1.09 -43.79
N ARG A 43 -4.42 0.41 -42.78
CA ARG A 43 -4.83 -0.94 -42.35
C ARG A 43 -4.86 -1.12 -40.83
N ALA A 44 -5.49 -2.21 -40.41
CA ALA A 44 -5.28 -2.73 -39.06
C ALA A 44 -3.91 -3.43 -38.95
N CYS A 45 -3.24 -3.24 -37.83
CA CYS A 45 -2.05 -3.99 -37.43
C CYS A 45 -2.43 -5.09 -36.42
N GLY A 46 -1.89 -6.28 -36.60
CA GLY A 46 -2.16 -7.44 -35.74
C GLY A 46 -1.49 -7.33 -34.36
N ARG A 47 -1.96 -8.09 -33.37
CA ARG A 47 -1.31 -8.11 -32.04
C ARG A 47 0.13 -8.62 -32.11
N ASP A 48 0.36 -9.77 -32.72
CA ASP A 48 1.70 -10.39 -32.89
C ASP A 48 2.65 -9.49 -33.68
N GLU A 49 2.12 -8.69 -34.59
CA GLU A 49 2.84 -7.72 -35.41
C GLU A 49 3.34 -6.54 -34.55
N LEU A 50 2.47 -5.96 -33.74
CA LEU A 50 2.81 -4.87 -32.81
C LEU A 50 3.69 -5.35 -31.63
N VAL A 51 3.51 -6.60 -31.17
CA VAL A 51 4.42 -7.26 -30.22
C VAL A 51 5.82 -7.36 -30.82
N ARG A 52 5.95 -7.86 -32.06
CA ARG A 52 7.27 -7.97 -32.71
C ARG A 52 7.96 -6.62 -32.88
N VAL A 53 7.20 -5.55 -33.15
CA VAL A 53 7.72 -4.18 -33.24
C VAL A 53 8.22 -3.65 -31.89
N GLY A 54 7.44 -3.76 -30.81
CA GLY A 54 7.81 -3.21 -29.50
C GLY A 54 8.71 -4.10 -28.63
N TRP A 55 8.80 -5.39 -28.92
CA TRP A 55 9.46 -6.38 -28.06
C TRP A 55 10.38 -7.39 -28.79
N GLY A 56 10.38 -7.43 -30.12
CA GLY A 56 11.11 -8.46 -30.89
C GLY A 56 10.49 -9.85 -30.72
N ASP A 57 11.33 -10.89 -30.68
CA ASP A 57 10.90 -12.29 -30.57
C ASP A 57 10.59 -12.75 -29.11
N ALA A 58 10.44 -11.81 -28.18
CA ALA A 58 10.10 -12.11 -26.79
C ALA A 58 8.63 -12.57 -26.67
N GLN A 59 8.37 -13.61 -25.88
CA GLN A 59 6.99 -13.99 -25.53
C GLN A 59 6.37 -12.92 -24.62
N VAL A 60 5.27 -12.33 -25.08
CA VAL A 60 4.59 -11.16 -24.50
C VAL A 60 3.10 -11.46 -24.49
N THR A 61 2.41 -11.10 -23.41
CA THR A 61 0.96 -11.35 -23.30
C THR A 61 0.15 -10.22 -23.93
N ASP A 62 -1.05 -10.55 -24.43
CA ASP A 62 -2.01 -9.56 -24.97
C ASP A 62 -2.29 -8.41 -23.99
N ALA A 63 -2.24 -8.68 -22.68
CA ALA A 63 -2.39 -7.67 -21.64
C ALA A 63 -1.24 -6.63 -21.65
N GLN A 64 0.00 -7.04 -21.92
CA GLN A 64 1.16 -6.15 -21.98
C GLN A 64 1.12 -5.24 -23.22
N LEU A 65 0.67 -5.76 -24.38
CA LEU A 65 0.37 -4.92 -25.55
C LEU A 65 -0.78 -3.96 -25.24
N GLY A 66 -1.86 -4.45 -24.62
CA GLY A 66 -3.00 -3.65 -24.19
C GLY A 66 -2.61 -2.48 -23.28
N GLN A 67 -1.74 -2.71 -22.30
CA GLN A 67 -1.20 -1.66 -21.42
C GLN A 67 -0.32 -0.62 -22.13
N VAL A 68 0.33 -0.96 -23.25
CA VAL A 68 1.08 0.01 -24.07
C VAL A 68 0.13 0.83 -24.93
N ILE A 69 -0.85 0.21 -25.60
CA ILE A 69 -1.86 0.93 -26.39
C ILE A 69 -2.74 1.84 -25.49
N LEU A 70 -3.11 1.39 -24.29
CA LEU A 70 -3.86 2.19 -23.32
C LEU A 70 -3.08 3.45 -22.89
N ARG A 71 -1.78 3.32 -22.62
CA ARG A 71 -0.93 4.47 -22.30
C ARG A 71 -0.72 5.38 -23.51
N LEU A 72 -0.56 4.84 -24.71
CA LEU A 72 -0.49 5.64 -25.94
C LEU A 72 -1.76 6.48 -26.15
N ARG A 73 -2.95 5.88 -26.01
CA ARG A 73 -4.22 6.61 -26.06
C ARG A 73 -4.24 7.77 -25.06
N ARG A 74 -3.92 7.53 -23.79
CA ARG A 74 -3.82 8.58 -22.75
C ARG A 74 -2.83 9.68 -23.14
N SER A 75 -1.61 9.34 -23.57
CA SER A 75 -0.60 10.31 -24.03
C SER A 75 -1.03 11.15 -25.25
N LEU A 76 -2.04 10.69 -26.00
CA LEU A 76 -2.63 11.38 -27.14
C LEU A 76 -3.95 12.11 -26.82
N GLY A 77 -4.47 11.98 -25.59
CA GLY A 77 -5.77 12.55 -25.20
C GLY A 77 -6.99 11.72 -25.63
N ASP A 78 -6.81 10.44 -25.95
CA ASP A 78 -7.86 9.48 -26.29
C ASP A 78 -8.24 8.67 -25.04
N ASP A 79 -9.51 8.71 -24.64
CA ASP A 79 -10.04 8.02 -23.46
C ASP A 79 -10.33 6.52 -23.69
N GLY A 80 -10.27 6.05 -24.94
CA GLY A 80 -10.63 4.69 -25.33
C GLY A 80 -12.13 4.40 -25.43
N GLN A 81 -13.00 5.35 -25.05
CA GLN A 81 -14.44 5.32 -25.32
C GLN A 81 -14.73 5.92 -26.70
N GLY A 82 -14.12 7.07 -27.01
CA GLY A 82 -14.19 7.71 -28.33
C GLY A 82 -13.29 7.04 -29.38
N GLN A 83 -12.15 6.47 -28.98
CA GLN A 83 -11.17 5.79 -29.86
C GLN A 83 -10.75 6.61 -31.09
N GLN A 84 -10.59 7.93 -30.90
CA GLN A 84 -10.40 8.91 -31.98
C GLN A 84 -8.99 8.92 -32.58
N THR A 85 -8.01 8.26 -31.94
CA THR A 85 -6.62 8.19 -32.41
C THR A 85 -6.21 6.78 -32.79
N ILE A 86 -6.46 5.82 -31.89
CA ILE A 86 -6.18 4.39 -32.08
C ILE A 86 -7.46 3.63 -31.82
N ARG A 87 -7.99 2.93 -32.84
CA ARG A 87 -9.20 2.10 -32.76
C ARG A 87 -8.84 0.64 -32.53
N THR A 88 -9.55 -0.02 -31.62
CA THR A 88 -9.42 -1.46 -31.41
C THR A 88 -10.20 -2.21 -32.49
N VAL A 89 -9.56 -3.18 -33.12
CA VAL A 89 -10.20 -4.12 -34.04
C VAL A 89 -10.37 -5.44 -33.28
N THR A 90 -11.58 -5.64 -32.74
CA THR A 90 -11.92 -6.79 -31.87
C THR A 90 -11.49 -8.11 -32.49
N GLY A 91 -10.84 -8.96 -31.69
CA GLY A 91 -10.25 -10.22 -32.14
C GLY A 91 -8.87 -10.09 -32.80
N PHE A 92 -8.58 -9.00 -33.54
CA PHE A 92 -7.41 -8.91 -34.42
C PHE A 92 -6.25 -8.06 -33.89
N GLY A 93 -6.51 -6.83 -33.42
CA GLY A 93 -5.45 -5.88 -33.09
C GLY A 93 -5.92 -4.42 -33.05
N TYR A 94 -5.14 -3.50 -33.65
CA TYR A 94 -5.34 -2.05 -33.53
C TYR A 94 -5.12 -1.34 -34.87
N CYS A 95 -5.80 -0.21 -35.07
CA CYS A 95 -5.77 0.59 -36.29
C CYS A 95 -5.56 2.06 -35.90
N TRP A 96 -4.67 2.77 -36.59
CA TRP A 96 -4.64 4.23 -36.49
C TRP A 96 -5.87 4.80 -37.20
N VAL A 97 -6.46 5.88 -36.67
CA VAL A 97 -7.66 6.51 -37.24
C VAL A 97 -7.65 8.05 -37.23
N ALA A 98 -6.65 8.68 -36.63
CA ALA A 98 -6.52 10.14 -36.69
C ALA A 98 -5.96 10.62 -38.03
N GLU A 99 -6.51 11.72 -38.54
CA GLU A 99 -6.00 12.40 -39.75
C GLU A 99 -4.53 12.81 -39.56
N THR A 100 -3.68 12.49 -40.55
CA THR A 100 -2.22 12.59 -40.41
C THR A 100 -1.55 13.14 -41.66
N GLU A 101 -0.96 14.33 -41.55
CA GLU A 101 -0.09 14.95 -42.55
C GLU A 101 1.32 14.33 -42.47
N CYS A 102 1.93 14.06 -43.62
CA CYS A 102 3.35 13.69 -43.72
C CYS A 102 4.14 14.85 -44.33
N LEU A 103 5.04 15.45 -43.56
CA LEU A 103 5.86 16.58 -43.94
C LEU A 103 7.28 16.11 -44.33
N ALA A 104 7.76 16.57 -45.48
CA ALA A 104 9.12 16.35 -45.91
C ALA A 104 10.11 17.09 -44.99
N ALA A 105 11.20 16.44 -44.62
CA ALA A 105 12.14 16.89 -43.58
C ALA A 105 13.08 18.06 -44.00
N GLY A 106 12.58 18.98 -44.83
CA GLY A 106 13.37 20.06 -45.45
C GLY A 106 12.65 21.40 -45.58
N ALA A 107 11.55 21.62 -44.84
CA ALA A 107 10.70 22.82 -44.98
C ALA A 107 10.30 23.44 -43.62
N ILE A 108 11.28 23.85 -42.81
CA ILE A 108 11.08 24.85 -41.74
C ILE A 108 12.15 25.93 -41.88
N GLY A 109 11.77 27.08 -42.45
CA GLY A 109 12.66 28.23 -42.61
C GLY A 109 11.88 29.48 -43.04
N THR A 110 11.90 30.51 -42.19
CA THR A 110 11.41 31.90 -42.43
C THR A 110 9.97 32.10 -42.91
N ALA A 111 9.17 32.73 -42.04
CA ALA A 111 8.21 33.77 -42.44
C ALA A 111 8.98 35.11 -42.69
N PRO A 112 8.37 36.20 -43.22
CA PRO A 112 6.95 36.38 -43.59
C PRO A 112 6.71 36.97 -45.00
N ALA A 113 5.46 36.88 -45.50
CA ALA A 113 4.83 37.87 -46.39
C ALA A 113 3.32 37.61 -46.57
N GLU A 114 2.50 38.64 -46.38
CA GLU A 114 1.19 38.84 -47.04
C GLU A 114 1.43 39.52 -48.42
N PRO A 115 0.46 39.62 -49.39
CA PRO A 115 -0.98 39.82 -49.13
C PRO A 115 -2.02 39.25 -50.14
N ALA A 116 -3.30 39.52 -49.82
CA ALA A 116 -4.41 39.89 -50.72
C ALA A 116 -5.19 38.85 -51.57
N VAL A 117 -6.53 38.83 -51.34
CA VAL A 117 -7.65 38.96 -52.33
C VAL A 117 -7.80 37.82 -53.40
N ASP A 118 -8.98 37.26 -53.73
CA ASP A 118 -10.39 37.72 -53.64
C ASP A 118 -11.43 36.56 -53.40
N VAL A 119 -12.72 36.89 -53.43
CA VAL A 119 -13.90 36.01 -53.31
C VAL A 119 -14.65 35.93 -54.66
N PRO A 120 -15.08 34.74 -55.18
CA PRO A 120 -16.53 34.43 -55.15
C PRO A 120 -16.96 32.94 -55.14
N ALA A 121 -18.28 32.81 -54.96
CA ALA A 121 -19.15 31.63 -54.79
C ALA A 121 -19.40 30.73 -56.03
N LEU A 122 -20.46 29.89 -55.93
CA LEU A 122 -21.06 28.98 -56.92
C LEU A 122 -20.31 27.63 -57.07
N GLU A 123 -20.93 26.46 -57.31
CA GLU A 123 -22.37 26.12 -57.49
C GLU A 123 -22.65 24.63 -57.15
N ALA A 124 -23.92 24.20 -57.22
CA ALA A 124 -24.34 22.80 -57.06
C ALA A 124 -24.88 22.20 -58.37
N PRO A 125 -24.74 20.88 -58.58
CA PRO A 125 -25.94 20.03 -58.76
C PRO A 125 -25.82 18.68 -58.02
N SER A 126 -26.85 18.03 -57.48
CA SER A 126 -28.22 17.69 -57.97
C SER A 126 -28.31 16.52 -58.98
N ALA A 127 -28.45 15.29 -58.47
CA ALA A 127 -29.26 14.17 -59.03
C ALA A 127 -29.21 12.99 -58.01
N SER A 128 -30.28 12.56 -57.32
CA SER A 128 -31.62 12.08 -57.74
C SER A 128 -31.65 10.66 -58.33
N ALA A 129 -31.96 9.65 -57.48
CA ALA A 129 -32.63 8.41 -57.87
C ALA A 129 -33.31 7.73 -56.65
N THR A 130 -34.64 7.61 -56.68
CA THR A 130 -35.40 6.59 -55.93
C THR A 130 -36.22 5.77 -56.94
N PRO A 131 -36.77 4.62 -56.52
CA PRO A 131 -38.20 4.47 -56.73
C PRO A 131 -38.98 3.88 -55.54
N THR A 132 -40.27 4.24 -55.49
CA THR A 132 -41.37 3.71 -54.65
C THR A 132 -41.95 2.41 -55.26
N THR A 133 -42.89 1.61 -54.70
CA THR A 133 -43.70 1.68 -53.45
C THR A 133 -43.53 0.38 -52.62
N VAL A 134 -44.46 -0.38 -51.99
CA VAL A 134 -45.94 -0.50 -51.89
C VAL A 134 -46.32 -0.95 -50.44
N ALA A 135 -47.55 -0.66 -49.97
CA ALA A 135 -48.15 -1.21 -48.74
C ALA A 135 -49.57 -1.77 -49.07
N ALA A 136 -50.32 -2.55 -48.28
CA ALA A 136 -50.45 -2.75 -46.81
C ALA A 136 -51.18 -4.14 -46.58
N PRO A 137 -51.99 -4.47 -45.53
CA PRO A 137 -52.32 -3.79 -44.25
C PRO A 137 -52.45 -4.67 -42.95
N VAL A 138 -52.24 -4.03 -41.78
CA VAL A 138 -53.08 -4.02 -40.53
C VAL A 138 -53.63 -5.36 -39.96
N PRO A 139 -53.34 -5.76 -38.69
CA PRO A 139 -54.08 -5.20 -37.53
C PRO A 139 -53.33 -4.98 -36.19
N ARG A 140 -54.00 -4.31 -35.23
CA ARG A 140 -53.46 -3.83 -33.93
C ARG A 140 -53.90 -4.68 -32.71
N LYS A 141 -52.94 -5.13 -31.88
CA LYS A 141 -52.99 -5.41 -30.41
C LYS A 141 -51.68 -6.13 -29.99
N GLN A 142 -51.09 -6.03 -28.79
CA GLN A 142 -51.44 -5.36 -27.52
C GLN A 142 -50.24 -4.57 -26.94
N HIS A 143 -50.49 -3.44 -26.28
CA HIS A 143 -49.44 -2.51 -25.79
C HIS A 143 -48.83 -2.87 -24.41
N ARG A 144 -48.84 -4.15 -24.00
CA ARG A 144 -48.44 -4.55 -22.63
C ARG A 144 -46.95 -4.89 -22.48
N TRP A 145 -46.35 -5.56 -23.45
CA TRP A 145 -44.95 -5.99 -23.36
C TRP A 145 -43.95 -4.82 -23.46
N THR A 146 -44.27 -3.73 -24.16
CA THR A 146 -43.40 -2.54 -24.23
C THR A 146 -43.27 -1.87 -22.85
N ILE A 147 -44.35 -1.83 -22.07
CA ILE A 147 -44.33 -1.28 -20.71
C ILE A 147 -43.58 -2.22 -19.77
N ALA A 148 -43.79 -3.54 -19.88
CA ALA A 148 -43.04 -4.53 -19.11
C ALA A 148 -41.53 -4.48 -19.40
N ALA A 149 -41.13 -4.35 -20.67
CA ALA A 149 -39.72 -4.22 -21.07
C ALA A 149 -39.11 -2.88 -20.61
N ALA A 150 -39.85 -1.77 -20.71
CA ALA A 150 -39.40 -0.47 -20.19
C ALA A 150 -39.27 -0.48 -18.67
N LEU A 151 -40.20 -1.11 -17.94
CA LEU A 151 -40.11 -1.29 -16.49
C LEU A 151 -39.00 -2.28 -16.09
N ALA A 152 -38.72 -3.30 -16.89
CA ALA A 152 -37.59 -4.21 -16.65
C ALA A 152 -36.24 -3.51 -16.89
N LEU A 153 -36.10 -2.72 -17.96
CA LEU A 153 -34.91 -1.89 -18.20
C LEU A 153 -34.75 -0.79 -17.15
N LEU A 154 -35.85 -0.14 -16.73
CA LEU A 154 -35.82 0.83 -15.64
C LEU A 154 -35.49 0.15 -14.30
N ALA A 155 -36.00 -1.05 -14.03
CA ALA A 155 -35.62 -1.82 -12.85
C ALA A 155 -34.16 -2.24 -12.89
N ILE A 156 -33.62 -2.70 -14.03
CA ILE A 156 -32.20 -3.02 -14.20
C ILE A 156 -31.34 -1.76 -14.03
N ALA A 157 -31.74 -0.62 -14.61
CA ALA A 157 -31.03 0.66 -14.46
C ALA A 157 -31.09 1.19 -13.03
N LEU A 158 -32.23 1.07 -12.34
CA LEU A 158 -32.37 1.41 -10.92
C LEU A 158 -31.62 0.42 -10.03
N SER A 159 -31.57 -0.87 -10.35
CA SER A 159 -30.76 -1.86 -9.63
C SER A 159 -29.27 -1.67 -9.86
N ALA A 160 -28.83 -1.23 -11.04
CA ALA A 160 -27.44 -0.86 -11.31
C ALA A 160 -27.07 0.44 -10.58
N ALA A 161 -27.91 1.48 -10.68
CA ALA A 161 -27.72 2.73 -9.94
C ALA A 161 -27.84 2.55 -8.42
N PHE A 162 -28.62 1.56 -7.95
CA PHE A 162 -28.67 1.17 -6.54
C PHE A 162 -27.43 0.36 -6.15
N ALA A 163 -26.96 -0.57 -6.98
CA ALA A 163 -25.72 -1.31 -6.74
C ALA A 163 -24.46 -0.41 -6.74
N TRP A 164 -24.47 0.69 -7.50
CA TRP A 164 -23.45 1.75 -7.47
C TRP A 164 -23.65 2.76 -6.32
N ARG A 165 -24.79 2.76 -5.62
CA ARG A 165 -25.08 3.64 -4.47
C ARG A 165 -25.07 2.93 -3.12
N THR A 166 -25.33 1.63 -3.09
CA THR A 166 -24.88 0.78 -2.00
C THR A 166 -23.36 0.78 -2.06
N PRO A 167 -22.64 1.16 -0.98
CA PRO A 167 -21.22 0.84 -0.92
C PRO A 167 -21.09 -0.67 -1.12
N SER A 168 -20.13 -1.10 -1.96
CA SER A 168 -19.78 -2.53 -2.06
C SER A 168 -19.63 -3.05 -0.64
N PRO A 169 -20.30 -4.15 -0.25
CA PRO A 169 -20.29 -4.61 1.14
C PRO A 169 -18.83 -4.80 1.53
N ALA A 170 -18.36 -3.95 2.46
CA ALA A 170 -16.94 -3.82 2.77
C ALA A 170 -16.38 -5.23 3.00
N PRO A 171 -15.26 -5.59 2.34
CA PRO A 171 -14.83 -6.97 2.22
C PRO A 171 -14.72 -7.57 3.61
N THR A 172 -15.76 -8.30 3.98
CA THR A 172 -15.85 -8.89 5.30
C THR A 172 -14.78 -9.95 5.26
N THR A 173 -13.70 -9.73 5.99
CA THR A 173 -12.64 -10.70 6.24
C THR A 173 -13.28 -11.85 6.97
N ALA A 174 -13.96 -12.71 6.18
CA ALA A 174 -14.75 -13.80 6.68
C ALA A 174 -13.82 -14.62 7.55
N ALA A 175 -14.20 -14.74 8.82
CA ALA A 175 -13.53 -15.58 9.79
C ALA A 175 -13.84 -17.04 9.45
N SER A 176 -13.34 -17.48 8.29
CA SER A 176 -12.88 -18.85 8.11
C SER A 176 -11.83 -19.03 9.21
N GLU A 177 -12.25 -19.64 10.31
CA GLU A 177 -11.45 -19.78 11.51
C GLU A 177 -10.14 -20.47 11.13
N ILE A 178 -9.02 -19.79 11.38
CA ILE A 178 -7.70 -20.38 11.18
C ILE A 178 -7.60 -21.52 12.20
N PRO A 179 -7.30 -22.77 11.79
CA PRO A 179 -7.28 -23.88 12.73
C PRO A 179 -6.24 -23.59 13.83
N PRO A 180 -6.63 -23.61 15.12
CA PRO A 180 -5.79 -23.09 16.19
C PRO A 180 -4.55 -23.96 16.37
N GLY A 181 -3.39 -23.33 16.32
CA GLY A 181 -2.10 -24.03 16.34
C GLY A 181 -1.71 -24.60 17.71
N ALA A 182 -0.62 -25.36 17.70
CA ALA A 182 0.12 -25.71 18.90
C ALA A 182 0.95 -24.53 19.41
N ILE A 183 0.88 -24.27 20.72
CA ILE A 183 1.76 -23.40 21.47
C ILE A 183 2.77 -24.29 22.21
N VAL A 184 3.98 -24.42 21.66
CA VAL A 184 5.06 -25.18 22.28
C VAL A 184 5.86 -24.27 23.20
N LEU A 185 5.81 -24.48 24.51
CA LEU A 185 6.51 -23.64 25.48
C LEU A 185 8.02 -23.97 25.54
N PRO A 186 8.88 -23.01 25.95
CA PRO A 186 10.30 -23.26 26.22
C PRO A 186 10.51 -24.47 27.13
N LEU A 187 11.42 -25.36 26.74
CA LEU A 187 11.65 -26.62 27.44
C LEU A 187 12.25 -26.38 28.83
N ALA A 188 11.73 -27.07 29.85
CA ALA A 188 12.38 -27.13 31.16
C ALA A 188 13.64 -28.02 31.06
N VAL A 189 14.82 -27.41 31.12
CA VAL A 189 16.11 -28.11 31.03
C VAL A 189 16.58 -28.57 32.41
N THR A 190 17.24 -29.72 32.48
CA THR A 190 17.95 -30.20 33.68
C THR A 190 19.22 -30.92 33.27
N GLY A 191 20.35 -30.22 33.38
CA GLY A 191 21.66 -30.68 32.94
C GLY A 191 22.75 -29.64 33.27
N PRO A 192 23.94 -29.74 32.67
CA PRO A 192 25.01 -28.74 32.83
C PRO A 192 24.63 -27.38 32.21
N ALA A 193 25.29 -26.30 32.66
CA ALA A 193 24.92 -24.92 32.34
C ALA A 193 25.16 -24.54 30.85
N ASP A 194 26.04 -25.26 30.16
CA ASP A 194 26.25 -25.19 28.71
C ASP A 194 25.03 -25.64 27.90
N SER A 195 24.05 -26.27 28.54
CA SER A 195 22.89 -26.90 27.90
C SER A 195 21.62 -26.03 27.94
N GLU A 196 21.67 -24.83 28.52
CA GLU A 196 20.54 -23.88 28.58
C GLU A 196 19.94 -23.56 27.19
N TRP A 197 20.73 -23.60 26.12
CA TRP A 197 20.23 -23.38 24.76
C TRP A 197 19.09 -24.33 24.36
N ILE A 198 19.04 -25.55 24.92
CA ILE A 198 17.99 -26.56 24.66
C ILE A 198 16.61 -26.00 24.99
N ARG A 199 16.51 -25.08 25.96
CA ARG A 199 15.25 -24.42 26.37
C ARG A 199 14.55 -23.72 25.20
N LEU A 200 15.30 -23.04 24.33
CA LEU A 200 14.78 -22.29 23.19
C LEU A 200 15.01 -22.99 21.85
N GLY A 201 16.18 -23.63 21.67
CA GLY A 201 16.50 -24.40 20.47
C GLY A 201 15.62 -25.66 20.35
N GLY A 202 15.43 -26.40 21.44
CA GLY A 202 14.52 -27.56 21.48
C GLY A 202 13.05 -27.16 21.28
N MET A 203 12.63 -26.00 21.78
CA MET A 203 11.29 -25.46 21.52
C MET A 203 11.07 -25.21 20.02
N ALA A 204 12.00 -24.52 19.37
CA ALA A 204 11.93 -24.24 17.93
C ALA A 204 12.03 -25.52 17.08
N LEU A 205 12.84 -26.51 17.49
CA LEU A 205 12.90 -27.81 16.82
C LEU A 205 11.56 -28.56 16.90
N VAL A 206 10.92 -28.59 18.08
CA VAL A 206 9.61 -29.23 18.25
C VAL A 206 8.54 -28.51 17.41
N ILE A 207 8.54 -27.17 17.38
CA ILE A 207 7.67 -26.37 16.49
C ILE A 207 7.88 -26.74 15.02
N ALA A 208 9.13 -26.81 14.57
CA ALA A 208 9.46 -27.15 13.18
C ALA A 208 8.99 -28.58 12.82
N ARG A 209 9.27 -29.58 13.66
CA ARG A 209 8.86 -30.97 13.42
C ARG A 209 7.36 -31.18 13.43
N LEU A 210 6.63 -30.49 14.32
CA LEU A 210 5.16 -30.49 14.30
C LEU A 210 4.64 -29.91 12.97
N ARG A 211 5.15 -28.77 12.51
CA ARG A 211 4.77 -28.17 11.21
C ARG A 211 5.14 -29.06 10.01
N GLU A 212 6.29 -29.73 10.04
CA GLU A 212 6.70 -30.66 8.97
C GLU A 212 5.85 -31.95 8.91
N ALA A 213 5.28 -32.38 10.04
CA ALA A 213 4.25 -33.43 10.08
C ALA A 213 2.83 -32.89 9.76
N GLY A 214 2.68 -31.59 9.50
CA GLY A 214 1.41 -30.93 9.19
C GLY A 214 0.54 -30.59 10.40
N VAL A 215 1.06 -30.69 11.63
CA VAL A 215 0.40 -30.15 12.83
C VAL A 215 0.58 -28.63 12.82
N PRO A 216 -0.49 -27.81 12.75
CA PRO A 216 -0.35 -26.35 12.82
C PRO A 216 0.31 -25.94 14.12
N ALA A 217 1.30 -25.04 14.07
CA ALA A 217 1.99 -24.53 15.27
C ALA A 217 2.46 -23.08 15.08
N LEU A 218 2.36 -22.30 16.17
CA LEU A 218 2.78 -20.90 16.20
C LEU A 218 4.29 -20.79 15.98
N GLN A 219 4.72 -19.70 15.33
CA GLN A 219 6.15 -19.38 15.17
C GLN A 219 6.77 -19.09 16.55
N SER A 220 8.05 -19.44 16.73
CA SER A 220 8.78 -19.29 18.00
C SER A 220 8.72 -17.86 18.55
N GLU A 221 8.84 -16.86 17.67
CA GLU A 221 8.70 -15.44 17.99
C GLU A 221 7.32 -15.11 18.62
N SER A 222 6.22 -15.71 18.15
CA SER A 222 4.89 -15.51 18.76
C SER A 222 4.78 -16.17 20.13
N VAL A 223 5.35 -17.36 20.33
CA VAL A 223 5.37 -18.01 21.66
C VAL A 223 6.14 -17.14 22.66
N LEU A 224 7.28 -16.59 22.26
CA LEU A 224 8.09 -15.71 23.11
C LEU A 224 7.39 -14.38 23.38
N GLY A 225 6.70 -13.79 22.39
CA GLY A 225 5.85 -12.61 22.57
C GLY A 225 4.71 -12.82 23.57
N LEU A 226 4.01 -13.97 23.48
CA LEU A 226 2.97 -14.36 24.45
C LEU A 226 3.50 -14.49 25.89
N LEU A 227 4.72 -14.99 26.06
CA LEU A 227 5.34 -15.22 27.38
C LEU A 227 6.01 -13.98 27.97
N ALA A 228 6.39 -12.99 27.15
CA ALA A 228 7.10 -11.79 27.60
C ALA A 228 6.28 -10.91 28.57
N ASP A 229 4.95 -10.89 28.44
CA ASP A 229 4.06 -10.11 29.31
C ASP A 229 3.83 -10.73 30.71
N GLY A 230 4.46 -11.87 31.04
CA GLY A 230 4.66 -12.39 32.40
C GLY A 230 3.43 -12.90 33.18
N GLY A 231 2.21 -12.46 32.82
CA GLY A 231 0.96 -12.82 33.49
C GLY A 231 -0.22 -13.05 32.54
N ARG A 232 0.06 -13.23 31.25
CA ARG A 232 -0.95 -13.42 30.20
C ARG A 232 -1.41 -14.87 30.13
N GLU A 233 -2.72 -15.11 30.22
CA GLU A 233 -3.27 -16.45 30.00
C GLU A 233 -3.09 -16.89 28.53
N LEU A 234 -2.71 -18.15 28.33
CA LEU A 234 -2.56 -18.71 26.98
C LEU A 234 -3.96 -18.90 26.35
N PRO A 235 -4.20 -18.44 25.11
CA PRO A 235 -5.53 -18.46 24.50
C PRO A 235 -6.07 -19.89 24.36
N ALA A 236 -7.13 -20.20 25.10
CA ALA A 236 -7.62 -21.55 25.38
C ALA A 236 -8.04 -22.40 24.16
N ARG A 237 -8.12 -21.82 22.95
CA ARG A 237 -8.37 -22.54 21.68
C ARG A 237 -7.21 -23.44 21.23
N HIS A 238 -5.99 -23.21 21.73
CA HIS A 238 -4.76 -23.84 21.23
C HIS A 238 -4.37 -25.13 21.97
N LEU A 239 -3.68 -26.03 21.28
CA LEU A 239 -2.96 -27.15 21.91
C LEU A 239 -1.72 -26.60 22.64
N VAL A 240 -1.66 -26.73 23.98
CA VAL A 240 -0.49 -26.28 24.75
C VAL A 240 0.46 -27.45 24.97
N VAL A 241 1.67 -27.37 24.40
CA VAL A 241 2.72 -28.37 24.54
C VAL A 241 3.76 -27.89 25.56
N ARG A 242 3.94 -28.65 26.65
CA ARG A 242 4.95 -28.42 27.68
C ARG A 242 6.07 -29.44 27.53
N GLY A 243 7.29 -28.99 27.29
CA GLY A 243 8.45 -29.87 27.15
C GLY A 243 9.38 -29.85 28.37
N SER A 244 10.06 -30.97 28.61
CA SER A 244 11.25 -31.03 29.47
C SER A 244 12.35 -31.86 28.83
N ALA A 245 13.61 -31.45 29.06
CA ALA A 245 14.80 -32.12 28.60
C ALA A 245 15.75 -32.32 29.77
N ARG A 246 16.04 -33.58 30.12
CA ARG A 246 16.89 -33.94 31.26
C ARG A 246 18.01 -34.87 30.80
N LEU A 247 19.24 -34.57 31.20
CA LEU A 247 20.36 -35.49 31.10
C LEU A 247 20.24 -36.55 32.21
N ASP A 248 20.32 -37.83 31.85
CA ASP A 248 20.34 -38.96 32.79
C ASP A 248 21.46 -39.93 32.37
N GLY A 249 22.50 -40.03 33.21
CA GLY A 249 23.75 -40.70 32.83
C GLY A 249 24.45 -40.00 31.66
N ALA A 250 24.40 -40.62 30.49
CA ALA A 250 25.01 -40.13 29.25
C ALA A 250 23.99 -39.83 28.13
N GLU A 251 22.68 -39.90 28.42
CA GLU A 251 21.63 -39.68 27.43
C GLU A 251 20.65 -38.58 27.86
N TRP A 252 20.19 -37.80 26.89
CA TRP A 252 19.13 -36.82 27.07
C TRP A 252 17.78 -37.47 26.90
N GLN A 253 16.98 -37.45 27.97
CA GLN A 253 15.57 -37.80 27.94
C GLN A 253 14.74 -36.53 27.68
N VAL A 254 13.96 -36.53 26.60
CA VAL A 254 12.97 -35.47 26.30
C VAL A 254 11.55 -36.01 26.47
N VAL A 255 10.70 -35.23 27.12
CA VAL A 255 9.26 -35.52 27.32
C VAL A 255 8.45 -34.32 26.85
N LEU A 256 7.39 -34.56 26.08
CA LEU A 256 6.44 -33.53 25.66
C LEU A 256 5.03 -33.90 26.15
N ASP A 257 4.43 -33.00 26.93
CA ASP A 257 3.06 -33.08 27.43
C ASP A 257 2.19 -32.10 26.67
N ALA A 258 1.35 -32.60 25.76
CA ALA A 258 0.46 -31.81 24.91
C ALA A 258 -0.97 -31.86 25.44
N ARG A 259 -1.58 -30.70 25.73
CA ARG A 259 -2.93 -30.60 26.30
C ARG A 259 -3.85 -29.76 25.42
N ASN A 260 -4.99 -30.33 25.06
CA ASN A 260 -6.03 -29.70 24.26
C ASN A 260 -6.96 -28.80 25.08
N ALA A 261 -7.73 -27.97 24.38
CA ALA A 261 -8.81 -27.13 24.92
C ALA A 261 -9.89 -27.92 25.69
N ASP A 262 -10.20 -29.14 25.24
CA ASP A 262 -11.16 -30.05 25.89
C ASP A 262 -10.61 -30.73 27.16
N GLY A 263 -9.34 -30.49 27.49
CA GLY A 263 -8.65 -31.09 28.62
C GLY A 263 -8.03 -32.47 28.33
N SER A 264 -8.20 -33.04 27.13
CA SER A 264 -7.47 -34.24 26.71
C SER A 264 -5.96 -33.98 26.63
N MET A 265 -5.18 -35.04 26.87
CA MET A 265 -3.73 -34.96 27.03
C MET A 265 -3.04 -36.10 26.29
N GLN A 266 -2.05 -35.76 25.46
CA GLN A 266 -1.11 -36.68 24.84
C GLN A 266 0.29 -36.49 25.46
N ARG A 267 1.06 -37.57 25.57
CA ARG A 267 2.43 -37.56 26.08
C ARG A 267 3.34 -38.33 25.16
N SER A 268 4.46 -37.73 24.75
CA SER A 268 5.56 -38.43 24.10
C SER A 268 6.82 -38.42 24.98
N ARG A 269 7.72 -39.38 24.73
CA ARG A 269 9.03 -39.48 25.36
C ARG A 269 10.01 -40.10 24.38
N ALA A 270 11.22 -39.55 24.29
CA ALA A 270 12.36 -40.17 23.63
C ALA A 270 13.64 -39.99 24.46
N THR A 271 14.67 -40.77 24.14
CA THR A 271 15.97 -40.75 24.79
C THR A 271 17.07 -40.92 23.73
N HIS A 272 18.09 -40.06 23.75
CA HIS A 272 19.23 -40.15 22.83
C HIS A 272 20.46 -39.42 23.39
N ALA A 273 21.68 -39.77 22.95
CA ALA A 273 22.91 -39.10 23.38
C ALA A 273 22.99 -37.61 23.00
N ASP A 274 22.47 -37.26 21.81
CA ASP A 274 22.29 -35.87 21.37
C ASP A 274 20.89 -35.34 21.76
N PRO A 275 20.78 -34.21 22.50
CA PRO A 275 19.49 -33.62 22.87
C PRO A 275 18.64 -33.16 21.69
N ALA A 276 19.24 -32.77 20.56
CA ALA A 276 18.49 -32.37 19.36
C ALA A 276 17.73 -33.56 18.78
N GLN A 277 18.40 -34.70 18.57
CA GLN A 277 17.73 -35.93 18.11
C GLN A 277 16.72 -36.46 19.14
N ALA A 278 16.98 -36.35 20.45
CA ALA A 278 16.00 -36.70 21.48
C ALA A 278 14.72 -35.85 21.37
N ALA A 279 14.87 -34.53 21.16
CA ALA A 279 13.73 -33.63 20.96
C ALA A 279 13.02 -33.86 19.61
N ARG A 280 13.74 -34.16 18.54
CA ARG A 280 13.18 -34.56 17.23
C ARG A 280 12.31 -35.81 17.36
N GLN A 281 12.84 -36.88 17.95
CA GLN A 281 12.12 -38.14 18.16
C GLN A 281 10.89 -37.95 19.06
N ALA A 282 10.99 -37.13 20.12
CA ALA A 282 9.84 -36.81 20.97
C ALA A 282 8.76 -36.01 20.20
N ALA A 283 9.14 -35.08 19.33
CA ALA A 283 8.21 -34.32 18.50
C ALA A 283 7.51 -35.21 17.45
N ASP A 284 8.27 -36.09 16.81
CA ASP A 284 7.74 -37.02 15.80
C ASP A 284 6.76 -38.04 16.43
N LEU A 285 7.08 -38.55 17.63
CA LEU A 285 6.16 -39.39 18.43
C LEU A 285 4.91 -38.61 18.88
N LEU A 286 5.03 -37.31 19.18
CA LEU A 286 3.87 -36.48 19.51
C LEU A 286 2.98 -36.23 18.29
N ALA A 287 3.56 -35.93 17.12
CA ALA A 287 2.80 -35.80 15.87
C ALA A 287 2.04 -37.10 15.54
N ALA A 288 2.69 -38.27 15.69
CA ALA A 288 2.03 -39.56 15.53
C ALA A 288 0.87 -39.77 16.53
N ALA A 289 1.04 -39.38 17.79
CA ALA A 289 -0.03 -39.44 18.81
C ALA A 289 -1.19 -38.46 18.55
N LEU A 290 -0.96 -37.40 17.76
CA LEU A 290 -1.97 -36.46 17.27
C LEU A 290 -2.61 -36.91 15.94
N GLY A 291 -2.22 -38.06 15.39
CA GLY A 291 -2.77 -38.61 14.14
C GLY A 291 -2.07 -38.14 12.85
N HIS A 292 -0.92 -37.46 12.96
CA HIS A 292 -0.13 -36.97 11.85
C HIS A 292 1.02 -37.93 11.49
N VAL A 293 1.56 -37.81 10.27
CA VAL A 293 2.66 -38.66 9.77
C VAL A 293 3.97 -37.86 9.77
N PRO A 294 4.95 -38.20 10.64
CA PRO A 294 6.26 -37.55 10.63
C PRO A 294 7.04 -37.85 9.34
N ARG A 295 7.79 -36.86 8.84
CA ARG A 295 8.66 -37.05 7.66
C ARG A 295 9.96 -37.76 8.05
N SER A 296 10.22 -38.91 7.46
CA SER A 296 11.42 -39.72 7.71
C SER A 296 12.62 -39.25 6.89
N ASP A 297 13.07 -38.02 7.12
CA ASP A 297 14.26 -37.48 6.47
C ASP A 297 15.53 -38.10 7.10
N SER A 298 16.44 -38.60 6.25
CA SER A 298 17.60 -39.42 6.64
C SER A 298 18.64 -38.68 7.49
N ASP A 299 19.28 -39.41 8.40
CA ASP A 299 20.47 -39.07 9.21
C ASP A 299 21.13 -37.72 8.93
N ASP A 300 20.56 -36.67 9.55
CA ASP A 300 21.12 -35.32 9.61
C ASP A 300 22.23 -35.29 10.67
N ASP A 301 23.38 -34.67 10.36
CA ASP A 301 24.54 -34.64 11.26
C ASP A 301 24.21 -33.84 12.52
N GLY A 302 24.08 -34.57 13.64
CA GLY A 302 23.72 -33.99 14.93
C GLY A 302 24.65 -32.87 15.38
N GLY A 303 25.94 -32.89 15.00
CA GLY A 303 26.88 -31.82 15.30
C GLY A 303 26.50 -30.50 14.63
N LEU A 304 26.19 -30.55 13.34
CA LEU A 304 25.75 -29.39 12.55
C LEU A 304 24.38 -28.89 13.00
N GLN A 305 23.40 -29.78 13.17
CA GLN A 305 22.05 -29.41 13.60
C GLN A 305 22.05 -28.82 15.01
N ALA A 306 22.80 -29.40 15.97
CA ALA A 306 22.95 -28.83 17.31
C ALA A 306 23.68 -27.48 17.30
N ARG A 307 24.60 -27.21 16.35
CA ARG A 307 25.19 -25.86 16.17
C ARG A 307 24.15 -24.86 15.64
N LEU A 308 23.36 -25.23 14.63
CA LEU A 308 22.30 -24.38 14.09
C LEU A 308 21.23 -24.04 15.15
N LEU A 309 20.83 -25.02 15.98
CA LEU A 309 19.88 -24.81 17.07
C LEU A 309 20.46 -23.97 18.23
N ARG A 310 21.75 -24.12 18.56
CA ARG A 310 22.45 -23.22 19.50
C ARG A 310 22.46 -21.77 19.02
N SER A 311 22.78 -21.55 17.75
CA SER A 311 22.76 -20.20 17.14
C SER A 311 21.34 -19.62 17.11
N GLN A 312 20.34 -20.43 16.77
CA GLN A 312 18.93 -20.04 16.78
C GLN A 312 18.42 -19.70 18.20
N ALA A 313 18.88 -20.40 19.24
CA ALA A 313 18.59 -20.08 20.63
C ALA A 313 19.19 -18.73 21.06
N ALA A 314 20.46 -18.47 20.73
CA ALA A 314 21.10 -17.18 20.97
C ALA A 314 20.40 -16.03 20.21
N LEU A 315 19.95 -16.27 18.97
CA LEU A 315 19.13 -15.32 18.20
C LEU A 315 17.81 -14.96 18.91
N PHE A 316 17.12 -15.91 19.55
CA PHE A 316 15.91 -15.62 20.33
C PHE A 316 16.18 -14.82 21.61
N SER A 317 17.36 -14.98 22.20
CA SER A 317 17.85 -14.16 23.31
C SER A 317 18.45 -12.80 22.87
N ASN A 318 18.32 -12.43 21.59
CA ASN A 318 18.93 -11.26 20.95
C ASN A 318 20.47 -11.16 21.07
N GLN A 319 21.15 -12.29 21.26
CA GLN A 319 22.61 -12.39 21.38
C GLN A 319 23.23 -12.59 19.99
N LEU A 320 23.14 -11.55 19.14
CA LEU A 320 23.50 -11.66 17.72
C LEU A 320 24.97 -12.06 17.47
N ASP A 321 25.90 -11.56 18.30
CA ASP A 321 27.32 -11.88 18.16
C ASP A 321 27.65 -13.29 18.65
N SER A 322 27.12 -13.72 19.80
CA SER A 322 27.25 -15.12 20.26
C SER A 322 26.58 -16.10 19.29
N ALA A 323 25.44 -15.74 18.70
CA ALA A 323 24.81 -16.51 17.64
C ALA A 323 25.69 -16.65 16.39
N ARG A 324 26.57 -15.67 16.13
CA ARG A 324 27.57 -15.70 15.05
C ARG A 324 28.78 -16.54 15.43
N GLU A 325 29.33 -16.35 16.62
CA GLU A 325 30.48 -17.11 17.16
C GLU A 325 30.18 -18.62 17.15
N ILE A 326 29.00 -19.02 17.64
CA ILE A 326 28.51 -20.41 17.62
C ILE A 326 28.56 -21.00 16.20
N LEU A 327 28.28 -20.23 15.14
CA LEU A 327 28.31 -20.71 13.75
C LEU A 327 29.72 -20.77 13.15
N LEU A 328 30.68 -20.02 13.71
CA LEU A 328 32.07 -19.98 13.26
C LEU A 328 32.97 -20.97 14.03
N ASP A 329 32.52 -21.46 15.18
CA ASP A 329 33.13 -22.53 15.98
C ASP A 329 32.99 -23.91 15.30
N GLY A 330 33.65 -24.05 14.15
CA GLY A 330 33.65 -25.21 13.26
C GLY A 330 34.90 -26.09 13.42
N SER A 331 34.72 -27.41 13.26
CA SER A 331 35.86 -28.34 13.09
C SER A 331 36.48 -28.21 11.69
N GLU A 332 37.69 -28.77 11.47
CA GLU A 332 38.38 -28.68 10.17
C GLU A 332 37.58 -29.29 9.00
N ALA A 333 36.74 -30.29 9.25
CA ALA A 333 35.83 -30.86 8.24
C ALA A 333 34.69 -29.90 7.84
N GLU A 334 34.34 -28.96 8.72
CA GLU A 334 33.24 -28.00 8.55
C GLU A 334 33.75 -26.65 8.00
N ALA A 335 35.06 -26.50 7.79
CA ALA A 335 35.71 -25.30 7.27
C ALA A 335 35.22 -24.88 5.86
N ALA A 336 34.57 -25.79 5.12
CA ALA A 336 33.88 -25.50 3.87
C ALA A 336 32.60 -24.63 4.03
N GLN A 337 32.15 -24.37 5.27
CA GLN A 337 30.93 -23.64 5.64
C GLN A 337 29.68 -24.10 4.86
N PRO A 338 28.95 -25.13 5.34
CA PRO A 338 27.72 -25.62 4.73
C PRO A 338 26.74 -24.48 4.41
N ALA A 339 26.00 -24.60 3.30
CA ALA A 339 25.14 -23.51 2.82
C ALA A 339 24.09 -23.04 3.86
N ALA A 340 23.60 -23.95 4.72
CA ALA A 340 22.74 -23.62 5.85
C ALA A 340 23.41 -22.71 6.90
N VAL A 341 24.71 -22.87 7.15
CA VAL A 341 25.50 -22.02 8.06
C VAL A 341 25.67 -20.63 7.46
N ARG A 342 26.09 -20.53 6.19
CA ARG A 342 26.20 -19.25 5.47
C ARG A 342 24.85 -18.53 5.38
N TYR A 343 23.74 -19.25 5.15
CA TYR A 343 22.40 -18.68 5.16
C TYR A 343 22.02 -18.13 6.55
N ARG A 344 22.35 -18.86 7.62
CA ARG A 344 22.11 -18.39 9.00
C ARG A 344 22.97 -17.17 9.36
N LEU A 345 24.23 -17.12 8.92
CA LEU A 345 25.10 -15.95 9.06
C LEU A 345 24.51 -14.72 8.34
N ALA A 346 23.97 -14.89 7.13
CA ALA A 346 23.30 -13.81 6.41
C ALA A 346 22.01 -13.33 7.11
N GLN A 347 21.23 -14.24 7.72
CA GLN A 347 20.09 -13.87 8.57
C GLN A 347 20.50 -13.07 9.81
N ILE A 348 21.64 -13.41 10.44
CA ILE A 348 22.20 -12.65 11.56
C ILE A 348 22.66 -11.26 11.09
N ASP A 349 23.34 -11.16 9.95
CA ASP A 349 23.77 -9.87 9.40
C ASP A 349 22.57 -8.98 9.00
N TYR A 350 21.48 -9.55 8.46
CA TYR A 350 20.21 -8.84 8.25
C TYR A 350 19.57 -8.37 9.56
N ARG A 351 19.44 -9.25 10.58
CA ARG A 351 18.90 -8.87 11.91
C ARG A 351 19.76 -7.82 12.63
N ALA A 352 21.04 -7.73 12.31
CA ALA A 352 21.97 -6.71 12.80
C ALA A 352 21.99 -5.42 11.96
N GLY A 353 21.08 -5.25 10.98
CA GLY A 353 21.03 -4.08 10.09
C GLY A 353 22.18 -3.99 9.07
N ARG A 354 23.04 -5.01 8.96
CA ARG A 354 24.23 -5.04 8.09
C ARG A 354 23.86 -5.48 6.67
N LEU A 355 22.94 -4.74 6.04
CA LEU A 355 22.27 -5.10 4.79
C LEU A 355 23.24 -5.43 3.65
N ASP A 356 24.36 -4.72 3.50
CA ASP A 356 25.39 -5.02 2.49
C ASP A 356 26.02 -6.40 2.65
N ARG A 357 26.26 -6.84 3.89
CA ARG A 357 26.81 -8.18 4.18
C ARG A 357 25.77 -9.26 3.91
N ALA A 358 24.51 -9.02 4.29
CA ALA A 358 23.41 -9.91 4.00
C ALA A 358 23.19 -10.05 2.47
N GLU A 359 23.12 -8.94 1.73
CA GLU A 359 22.95 -8.94 0.27
C GLU A 359 24.08 -9.68 -0.45
N SER A 360 25.33 -9.44 -0.04
CA SER A 360 26.52 -10.12 -0.58
C SER A 360 26.47 -11.62 -0.32
N ALA A 361 26.32 -12.04 0.94
CA ALA A 361 26.32 -13.45 1.33
C ALA A 361 25.13 -14.24 0.73
N LEU A 362 23.96 -13.62 0.59
CA LEU A 362 22.81 -14.23 -0.09
C LEU A 362 23.02 -14.34 -1.60
N SER A 363 23.76 -13.41 -2.21
CA SER A 363 24.09 -13.48 -3.63
C SER A 363 25.19 -14.53 -3.92
N GLU A 364 26.17 -14.66 -3.04
CA GLU A 364 27.16 -15.76 -3.08
C GLU A 364 26.48 -17.13 -2.91
N LEU A 365 25.53 -17.25 -1.98
CA LEU A 365 24.71 -18.46 -1.83
C LEU A 365 23.92 -18.80 -3.09
N LEU A 366 23.36 -17.83 -3.81
CA LEU A 366 22.62 -18.09 -5.05
C LEU A 366 23.51 -18.45 -6.25
N ALA A 367 24.83 -18.26 -6.13
CA ALA A 367 25.83 -18.75 -7.08
C ALA A 367 26.40 -20.14 -6.72
N ASP A 368 26.09 -20.67 -5.52
CA ASP A 368 26.60 -21.94 -5.02
C ASP A 368 25.88 -23.14 -5.70
N PRO A 369 26.61 -24.09 -6.32
CA PRO A 369 26.03 -25.29 -6.91
C PRO A 369 25.18 -26.14 -5.95
N ALA A 370 25.49 -26.16 -4.65
CA ALA A 370 24.72 -26.89 -3.65
C ALA A 370 23.35 -26.23 -3.41
N VAL A 371 23.30 -24.90 -3.36
CA VAL A 371 22.03 -24.14 -3.27
C VAL A 371 21.27 -24.19 -4.60
N ALA A 372 21.96 -24.24 -5.73
CA ALA A 372 21.30 -24.43 -7.03
C ALA A 372 20.57 -25.78 -7.13
N ALA A 373 21.04 -26.81 -6.42
CA ALA A 373 20.44 -28.15 -6.36
C ALA A 373 19.34 -28.31 -5.29
N ASP A 374 19.47 -27.68 -4.11
CA ASP A 374 18.39 -27.64 -3.11
C ASP A 374 17.40 -26.49 -3.41
N GLU A 375 16.33 -26.82 -4.12
CA GLU A 375 15.23 -25.89 -4.42
C GLU A 375 14.56 -25.27 -3.17
N ARG A 376 14.50 -25.98 -2.03
CA ARG A 376 13.87 -25.45 -0.79
C ARG A 376 14.76 -24.35 -0.23
N LEU A 377 16.05 -24.64 -0.04
CA LEU A 377 17.04 -23.64 0.39
C LEU A 377 17.12 -22.49 -0.61
N ARG A 378 17.13 -22.77 -1.92
CA ARG A 378 17.13 -21.74 -2.98
C ARG A 378 15.96 -20.78 -2.88
N ALA A 379 14.74 -21.29 -2.69
CA ALA A 379 13.54 -20.46 -2.50
C ALA A 379 13.63 -19.62 -1.20
N GLN A 380 14.18 -20.19 -0.12
CA GLN A 380 14.39 -19.48 1.15
C GLN A 380 15.48 -18.40 1.08
N VAL A 381 16.56 -18.62 0.32
CA VAL A 381 17.63 -17.64 0.06
C VAL A 381 17.12 -16.52 -0.85
N LEU A 382 16.38 -16.84 -1.93
CA LEU A 382 15.71 -15.85 -2.78
C LEU A 382 14.75 -14.96 -1.98
N CYS A 383 13.88 -15.56 -1.15
CA CYS A 383 12.98 -14.78 -0.28
C CYS A 383 13.75 -13.85 0.68
N ALA A 384 14.85 -14.33 1.27
CA ALA A 384 15.65 -13.51 2.17
C ALA A 384 16.31 -12.34 1.44
N ARG A 385 16.85 -12.56 0.23
CA ARG A 385 17.47 -11.48 -0.55
C ARG A 385 16.44 -10.49 -1.08
N ALA A 386 15.27 -10.97 -1.49
CA ALA A 386 14.13 -10.13 -1.82
C ALA A 386 13.68 -9.25 -0.65
N THR A 387 13.64 -9.78 0.58
CA THR A 387 13.42 -8.97 1.79
C THR A 387 14.52 -7.93 2.00
N VAL A 388 15.80 -8.28 1.81
CA VAL A 388 16.90 -7.29 1.86
C VAL A 388 16.70 -6.20 0.80
N TYR A 389 16.28 -6.53 -0.43
CA TYR A 389 15.98 -5.55 -1.47
C TYR A 389 14.79 -4.64 -1.12
N VAL A 390 13.73 -5.15 -0.45
CA VAL A 390 12.64 -4.32 0.10
C VAL A 390 13.18 -3.31 1.11
N HIS A 391 14.04 -3.73 2.04
CA HIS A 391 14.69 -2.83 3.01
C HIS A 391 15.75 -1.87 2.42
N ARG A 392 15.89 -1.83 1.08
CA ARG A 392 16.76 -0.89 0.36
C ARG A 392 16.03 -0.21 -0.81
N ASP A 393 14.69 -0.19 -0.77
CA ASP A 393 13.79 0.37 -1.78
C ASP A 393 13.95 -0.20 -3.20
N ARG A 394 14.62 -1.34 -3.34
CA ARG A 394 14.89 -2.01 -4.62
C ARG A 394 13.77 -2.98 -4.98
N TYR A 395 12.53 -2.48 -4.93
CA TYR A 395 11.31 -3.28 -5.13
C TYR A 395 11.29 -4.05 -6.45
N ALA A 396 11.90 -3.51 -7.51
CA ALA A 396 12.03 -4.19 -8.81
C ALA A 396 13.01 -5.38 -8.79
N GLU A 397 14.02 -5.41 -7.90
CA GLU A 397 14.82 -6.60 -7.63
C GLU A 397 14.05 -7.58 -6.74
N ALA A 398 13.39 -7.08 -5.70
CA ALA A 398 12.60 -7.90 -4.78
C ALA A 398 11.50 -8.70 -5.51
N GLU A 399 10.76 -8.05 -6.42
CA GLU A 399 9.74 -8.72 -7.23
C GLU A 399 10.31 -9.88 -8.05
N ARG A 400 11.51 -9.72 -8.65
CA ARG A 400 12.17 -10.76 -9.45
C ARG A 400 12.58 -11.97 -8.61
N ASP A 401 13.21 -11.74 -7.46
CA ASP A 401 13.61 -12.81 -6.56
C ASP A 401 12.38 -13.51 -5.93
N PHE A 402 11.32 -12.77 -5.58
CA PHE A 402 10.06 -13.36 -5.13
C PHE A 402 9.31 -14.10 -6.25
N ASP A 403 9.33 -13.63 -7.51
CA ASP A 403 8.76 -14.37 -8.65
C ASP A 403 9.45 -15.74 -8.82
N ALA A 404 10.79 -15.77 -8.73
CA ALA A 404 11.56 -17.01 -8.77
C ALA A 404 11.29 -17.92 -7.56
N ALA A 405 11.18 -17.37 -6.34
CA ALA A 405 10.85 -18.14 -5.15
C ALA A 405 9.43 -18.73 -5.19
N VAL A 406 8.44 -17.98 -5.71
CA VAL A 406 7.06 -18.47 -5.91
C VAL A 406 7.01 -19.61 -6.92
N ALA A 407 7.79 -19.56 -8.01
CA ALA A 407 7.87 -20.65 -8.98
C ALA A 407 8.39 -21.95 -8.31
N LEU A 408 9.58 -21.89 -7.70
CA LEU A 408 10.17 -23.03 -6.99
C LEU A 408 9.25 -23.56 -5.89
N ALA A 409 8.66 -22.70 -5.07
CA ALA A 409 7.78 -23.13 -3.99
C ALA A 409 6.51 -23.82 -4.51
N ARG A 410 5.94 -23.34 -5.62
CA ARG A 410 4.75 -23.93 -6.26
C ARG A 410 5.05 -25.27 -6.92
N GLU A 411 6.16 -25.39 -7.65
CA GLU A 411 6.57 -26.61 -8.35
C GLU A 411 6.86 -27.76 -7.36
N GLY A 412 7.51 -27.46 -6.24
CA GLY A 412 7.76 -28.43 -5.17
C GLY A 412 6.63 -28.63 -4.15
N GLY A 413 5.44 -28.05 -4.34
CA GLY A 413 4.31 -28.17 -3.41
C GLY A 413 4.54 -27.59 -2.01
N ARG A 414 5.49 -26.66 -1.86
CA ARG A 414 5.97 -26.10 -0.58
C ARG A 414 5.05 -24.96 -0.10
N THR A 415 3.98 -25.33 0.60
CA THR A 415 2.88 -24.41 1.00
C THR A 415 3.37 -23.23 1.86
N GLU A 416 4.28 -23.46 2.82
CA GLU A 416 4.80 -22.38 3.69
C GLU A 416 5.67 -21.39 2.89
N GLU A 417 6.68 -21.89 2.19
CA GLU A 417 7.54 -21.07 1.35
C GLU A 417 6.73 -20.32 0.28
N LEU A 418 5.70 -20.95 -0.31
CA LEU A 418 4.82 -20.32 -1.29
C LEU A 418 4.02 -19.17 -0.68
N GLY A 419 3.37 -19.39 0.47
CA GLY A 419 2.59 -18.36 1.16
C GLY A 419 3.45 -17.17 1.60
N ARG A 420 4.67 -17.43 2.09
CA ARG A 420 5.65 -16.39 2.45
C ARG A 420 6.15 -15.61 1.23
N ALA A 421 6.51 -16.28 0.14
CA ALA A 421 7.00 -15.66 -1.08
C ALA A 421 5.92 -14.80 -1.76
N LEU A 422 4.67 -15.29 -1.79
CA LEU A 422 3.53 -14.52 -2.30
C LEU A 422 3.26 -13.26 -1.47
N ASN A 423 3.31 -13.33 -0.12
CA ASN A 423 3.13 -12.14 0.73
C ASN A 423 4.21 -11.08 0.47
N GLY A 424 5.48 -11.50 0.39
CA GLY A 424 6.60 -10.61 0.07
C GLY A 424 6.47 -9.99 -1.33
N ARG A 425 6.06 -10.78 -2.32
CA ARG A 425 5.80 -10.29 -3.69
C ARG A 425 4.64 -9.30 -3.74
N GLY A 426 3.56 -9.58 -3.00
CA GLY A 426 2.42 -8.68 -2.84
C GLY A 426 2.86 -7.31 -2.33
N ALA A 427 3.61 -7.27 -1.22
CA ALA A 427 4.15 -6.02 -0.68
C ALA A 427 5.07 -5.28 -1.67
N ALA A 428 6.02 -5.98 -2.32
CA ALA A 428 6.86 -5.37 -3.35
C ALA A 428 6.05 -4.84 -4.55
N ARG A 429 4.93 -5.48 -4.90
CA ARG A 429 4.02 -5.05 -5.96
C ARG A 429 3.11 -3.89 -5.55
N VAL A 430 2.77 -3.72 -4.26
CA VAL A 430 2.14 -2.49 -3.76
C VAL A 430 3.08 -1.29 -3.96
N ALA A 431 4.34 -1.40 -3.52
CA ALA A 431 5.33 -0.34 -3.72
C ALA A 431 5.58 -0.01 -5.20
N LEU A 432 5.52 -1.01 -6.10
CA LEU A 432 5.59 -0.81 -7.55
C LEU A 432 4.25 -0.37 -8.20
N GLN A 433 3.22 -0.02 -7.41
CA GLN A 433 1.89 0.41 -7.87
C GLN A 433 1.18 -0.63 -8.78
N LYS A 434 1.54 -1.92 -8.64
CA LYS A 434 1.02 -3.07 -9.41
C LYS A 434 -0.18 -3.73 -8.73
N PHE A 435 -1.17 -2.93 -8.35
CA PHE A 435 -2.25 -3.31 -7.43
C PHE A 435 -3.00 -4.60 -7.79
N ASP A 436 -3.39 -4.82 -9.05
CA ASP A 436 -4.13 -6.02 -9.45
C ASP A 436 -3.32 -7.31 -9.22
N HIS A 437 -2.00 -7.26 -9.45
CA HIS A 437 -1.11 -8.39 -9.19
C HIS A 437 -0.83 -8.56 -7.70
N ALA A 438 -0.69 -7.46 -6.96
CA ALA A 438 -0.51 -7.50 -5.50
C ALA A 438 -1.75 -8.07 -4.78
N LEU A 439 -2.96 -7.72 -5.23
CA LEU A 439 -4.22 -8.22 -4.67
C LEU A 439 -4.38 -9.73 -4.90
N ALA A 440 -4.01 -10.22 -6.09
CA ALA A 440 -3.99 -11.65 -6.39
C ALA A 440 -2.95 -12.40 -5.55
N ASP A 441 -1.74 -11.83 -5.39
CA ASP A 441 -0.65 -12.42 -4.61
C ASP A 441 -1.00 -12.49 -3.12
N LEU A 442 -1.51 -11.41 -2.52
CA LEU A 442 -1.94 -11.38 -1.11
C LEU A 442 -3.16 -12.30 -0.88
N GLY A 443 -4.13 -12.30 -1.80
CA GLY A 443 -5.27 -13.21 -1.76
C GLY A 443 -4.84 -14.68 -1.74
N GLN A 444 -3.88 -15.07 -2.60
CA GLN A 444 -3.33 -16.43 -2.58
C GLN A 444 -2.48 -16.68 -1.31
N ALA A 445 -1.62 -15.74 -0.89
CA ALA A 445 -0.79 -15.87 0.31
C ALA A 445 -1.64 -16.15 1.56
N ARG A 446 -2.77 -15.45 1.70
CA ARG A 446 -3.74 -15.65 2.79
C ARG A 446 -4.29 -17.07 2.83
N ILE A 447 -4.58 -17.64 1.67
CA ILE A 447 -5.10 -18.99 1.50
C ILE A 447 -4.03 -20.03 1.85
N GLU A 448 -2.81 -19.90 1.30
CA GLU A 448 -1.73 -20.86 1.55
C GLU A 448 -1.28 -20.88 3.03
N LEU A 449 -1.14 -19.70 3.66
CA LEU A 449 -0.78 -19.60 5.08
C LEU A 449 -1.92 -20.03 6.00
N GLY A 450 -3.19 -19.84 5.59
CA GLY A 450 -4.36 -20.34 6.30
C GLY A 450 -4.44 -21.88 6.34
N LYS A 451 -4.06 -22.57 5.25
CA LYS A 451 -4.04 -24.06 5.18
C LYS A 451 -3.14 -24.70 6.24
N ILE A 452 -2.05 -24.03 6.62
CA ILE A 452 -1.06 -24.52 7.59
C ILE A 452 -1.25 -23.91 9.00
N GLY A 453 -2.31 -23.12 9.21
CA GLY A 453 -2.62 -22.46 10.47
C GLY A 453 -1.61 -21.40 10.92
N ASP A 454 -0.90 -20.74 9.99
CA ASP A 454 0.07 -19.70 10.34
C ASP A 454 -0.65 -18.36 10.63
N GLU A 455 -1.24 -18.26 11.83
CA GLU A 455 -1.99 -17.07 12.28
C GLU A 455 -1.17 -15.76 12.14
N LEU A 456 0.14 -15.81 12.38
CA LEU A 456 1.03 -14.65 12.24
C LEU A 456 1.25 -14.28 10.76
N GLY A 457 1.48 -15.28 9.90
CA GLY A 457 1.58 -15.11 8.47
C GLY A 457 0.31 -14.50 7.88
N VAL A 458 -0.87 -15.00 8.26
CA VAL A 458 -2.16 -14.45 7.84
C VAL A 458 -2.36 -13.03 8.37
N ALA A 459 -1.95 -12.71 9.59
CA ALA A 459 -1.99 -11.32 10.10
C ALA A 459 -1.06 -10.38 9.32
N ARG A 460 0.13 -10.82 8.90
CA ARG A 460 1.04 -10.06 8.00
C ARG A 460 0.42 -9.85 6.61
N VAL A 461 -0.32 -10.82 6.08
CA VAL A 461 -1.05 -10.67 4.81
C VAL A 461 -2.26 -9.74 4.96
N ASP A 462 -3.03 -9.85 6.05
CA ASP A 462 -4.12 -8.93 6.37
C ASP A 462 -3.57 -7.48 6.44
N ASN A 463 -2.46 -7.23 7.16
CA ASN A 463 -1.83 -5.92 7.21
C ASN A 463 -1.43 -5.37 5.83
N ASN A 464 -0.78 -6.20 5.01
CA ASN A 464 -0.36 -5.80 3.67
C ASN A 464 -1.54 -5.57 2.72
N SER A 465 -2.68 -6.24 2.96
CA SER A 465 -3.94 -6.00 2.23
C SER A 465 -4.59 -4.68 2.66
N GLY A 466 -4.46 -4.30 3.94
CA GLY A 466 -4.81 -2.97 4.43
C GLY A 466 -3.99 -1.87 3.74
N ALA A 467 -2.66 -2.03 3.68
CA ALA A 467 -1.77 -1.10 2.99
C ALA A 467 -2.08 -1.00 1.48
N LEU A 468 -2.36 -2.12 0.82
CA LEU A 468 -2.77 -2.15 -0.58
C LEU A 468 -4.03 -1.31 -0.84
N GLU A 469 -5.08 -1.47 -0.03
CA GLU A 469 -6.32 -0.69 -0.23
C GLU A 469 -6.19 0.76 0.25
N ALA A 470 -5.29 1.07 1.19
CA ALA A 470 -4.98 2.45 1.56
C ALA A 470 -4.30 3.21 0.40
N GLU A 471 -3.28 2.61 -0.22
CA GLU A 471 -2.59 3.17 -1.41
C GLU A 471 -3.53 3.37 -2.60
N ARG A 472 -4.54 2.50 -2.76
CA ARG A 472 -5.60 2.64 -3.78
C ARG A 472 -6.64 3.72 -3.45
N ALA A 473 -6.44 4.51 -2.39
CA ALA A 473 -7.41 5.48 -1.86
C ALA A 473 -8.76 4.86 -1.44
N HIS A 474 -8.76 3.59 -1.00
CA HIS A 474 -9.94 2.87 -0.51
C HIS A 474 -9.91 2.64 1.03
N PRO A 475 -9.86 3.68 1.88
CA PRO A 475 -9.70 3.50 3.32
C PRO A 475 -10.85 2.70 3.97
N ALA A 476 -12.06 2.76 3.40
CA ALA A 476 -13.20 1.94 3.84
C ALA A 476 -12.99 0.41 3.62
N GLN A 477 -12.15 0.04 2.65
CA GLN A 477 -11.77 -1.36 2.38
C GLN A 477 -10.52 -1.76 3.17
N ALA A 478 -9.59 -0.83 3.40
CA ALA A 478 -8.40 -1.04 4.24
C ALA A 478 -8.72 -1.24 5.73
N LEU A 479 -9.74 -0.55 6.26
CA LEU A 479 -10.10 -0.56 7.67
C LEU A 479 -10.28 -1.96 8.29
N PRO A 480 -11.11 -2.89 7.74
CA PRO A 480 -11.26 -4.23 8.30
C PRO A 480 -9.98 -5.08 8.27
N PHE A 481 -9.10 -4.86 7.28
CA PHE A 481 -7.82 -5.55 7.18
C PHE A 481 -6.85 -5.12 8.28
N PHE A 482 -6.63 -3.81 8.45
CA PHE A 482 -5.78 -3.29 9.53
C PHE A 482 -6.35 -3.63 10.91
N ALA A 483 -7.67 -3.57 11.11
CA ALA A 483 -8.30 -3.93 12.37
C ALA A 483 -8.09 -5.42 12.71
N ALA A 484 -8.25 -6.33 11.75
CA ALA A 484 -8.01 -7.76 11.94
C ALA A 484 -6.53 -8.06 12.20
N ALA A 485 -5.62 -7.40 11.48
CA ALA A 485 -4.18 -7.56 11.66
C ALA A 485 -3.71 -7.07 13.04
N ALA A 486 -4.04 -5.83 13.42
CA ALA A 486 -3.66 -5.26 14.72
C ALA A 486 -4.22 -6.07 15.89
N ALA A 487 -5.47 -6.56 15.80
CA ALA A 487 -6.05 -7.45 16.80
C ALA A 487 -5.29 -8.78 16.90
N ARG A 488 -4.95 -9.44 15.76
CA ARG A 488 -4.26 -10.73 15.78
C ARG A 488 -2.79 -10.61 16.20
N PHE A 489 -2.09 -9.53 15.85
CA PHE A 489 -0.75 -9.26 16.38
C PHE A 489 -0.78 -9.03 17.89
N ALA A 490 -1.77 -8.28 18.39
CA ALA A 490 -1.98 -8.11 19.82
C ALA A 490 -2.33 -9.44 20.52
N GLU A 491 -3.14 -10.32 19.91
CA GLU A 491 -3.39 -11.69 20.40
C GLU A 491 -2.10 -12.52 20.51
N LEU A 492 -1.26 -12.49 19.48
CA LEU A 492 -0.03 -13.29 19.35
C LEU A 492 1.20 -12.69 20.05
N GLY A 493 1.10 -11.52 20.69
CA GLY A 493 2.23 -10.81 21.31
C GLY A 493 3.29 -10.31 20.31
N ALA A 494 2.92 -10.17 19.02
CA ALA A 494 3.81 -9.75 17.94
C ALA A 494 3.99 -8.23 17.94
N LEU A 495 4.78 -7.73 18.89
CA LEU A 495 4.90 -6.30 19.25
C LEU A 495 5.19 -5.37 18.06
N ASN A 496 6.18 -5.72 17.22
CA ASN A 496 6.63 -4.85 16.13
C ASN A 496 5.58 -4.78 15.01
N GLU A 497 4.95 -5.91 14.68
CA GLU A 497 3.86 -5.94 13.72
C GLU A 497 2.58 -5.29 14.27
N GLN A 498 2.29 -5.41 15.58
CA GLN A 498 1.21 -4.69 16.24
C GLN A 498 1.41 -3.17 16.17
N ALA A 499 2.63 -2.69 16.39
CA ALA A 499 3.01 -1.29 16.26
C ALA A 499 2.70 -0.76 14.85
N ILE A 500 3.27 -1.40 13.81
CA ILE A 500 3.06 -1.04 12.40
C ILE A 500 1.57 -1.06 12.02
N ALA A 501 0.84 -2.12 12.36
CA ALA A 501 -0.58 -2.26 12.05
C ALA A 501 -1.47 -1.23 12.78
N SER A 502 -1.05 -0.77 13.97
CA SER A 502 -1.78 0.26 14.71
C SER A 502 -1.68 1.64 14.05
N ILE A 503 -0.54 1.95 13.40
CA ILE A 503 -0.39 3.19 12.62
C ILE A 503 -1.33 3.15 11.40
N GLY A 504 -1.25 2.09 10.59
CA GLY A 504 -2.13 1.93 9.42
C GLY A 504 -3.63 1.97 9.78
N LEU A 505 -4.00 1.40 10.94
CA LEU A 505 -5.36 1.48 11.47
C LEU A 505 -5.78 2.90 11.86
N ALA A 506 -4.94 3.63 12.62
CA ALA A 506 -5.21 5.00 13.05
C ALA A 506 -5.31 5.97 11.86
N ASP A 507 -4.37 5.87 10.92
CA ASP A 507 -4.35 6.69 9.71
C ASP A 507 -5.59 6.44 8.83
N THR A 508 -5.98 5.17 8.66
CA THR A 508 -7.21 4.79 7.95
C THR A 508 -8.47 5.30 8.65
N GLN A 509 -8.50 5.30 9.98
CA GLN A 509 -9.60 5.89 10.77
C GLN A 509 -9.66 7.42 10.60
N ALA A 510 -8.51 8.10 10.51
CA ALA A 510 -8.43 9.54 10.25
C ALA A 510 -8.92 9.91 8.84
N LEU A 511 -8.53 9.16 7.81
CA LEU A 511 -9.03 9.32 6.43
C LEU A 511 -10.56 9.14 6.32
N LEU A 512 -11.13 8.27 7.16
CA LEU A 512 -12.58 8.05 7.31
C LEU A 512 -13.27 9.03 8.27
N LEU A 513 -12.58 10.08 8.72
CA LEU A 513 -13.05 11.11 9.66
C LEU A 513 -13.49 10.58 11.04
N ARG A 514 -13.08 9.36 11.41
CA ARG A 514 -13.34 8.76 12.73
C ARG A 514 -12.32 9.25 13.75
N ARG A 515 -12.29 10.56 14.00
CA ARG A 515 -11.22 11.24 14.76
C ARG A 515 -11.00 10.63 16.16
N SER A 516 -12.07 10.24 16.85
CA SER A 516 -12.00 9.57 18.16
C SER A 516 -11.45 8.13 18.10
N ASP A 517 -11.81 7.34 17.09
CA ASP A 517 -11.28 6.00 16.88
C ASP A 517 -9.77 6.07 16.59
N ALA A 518 -9.37 6.99 15.70
CA ALA A 518 -7.98 7.20 15.31
C ALA A 518 -7.10 7.56 16.51
N LEU A 519 -7.55 8.51 17.34
CA LEU A 519 -6.87 8.89 18.58
C LEU A 519 -6.74 7.71 19.54
N ALA A 520 -7.83 6.98 19.80
CA ALA A 520 -7.80 5.84 20.71
C ALA A 520 -6.92 4.69 20.18
N THR A 521 -6.71 4.57 18.87
CA THR A 521 -5.73 3.65 18.26
C THR A 521 -4.30 4.16 18.40
N ALA A 522 -4.04 5.44 18.10
CA ALA A 522 -2.71 6.03 18.20
C ALA A 522 -2.20 6.10 19.65
N GLU A 523 -3.07 6.43 20.62
CA GLU A 523 -2.76 6.38 22.07
C GLU A 523 -2.34 4.96 22.51
N ARG A 524 -3.01 3.91 21.99
CA ARG A 524 -2.64 2.50 22.24
C ARG A 524 -1.33 2.09 21.58
N GLY A 525 -1.04 2.58 20.37
CA GLY A 525 0.25 2.36 19.71
C GLY A 525 1.41 3.05 20.45
N TRP A 526 1.22 4.31 20.85
CA TRP A 526 2.19 5.09 21.61
C TRP A 526 2.49 4.51 23.00
N ALA A 527 1.54 3.79 23.62
CA ALA A 527 1.76 3.05 24.85
C ALA A 527 2.77 1.88 24.69
N LEU A 528 3.08 1.44 23.46
CA LEU A 528 4.09 0.41 23.18
C LEU A 528 5.51 0.96 23.09
N ARG A 529 5.70 2.28 22.93
CA ARG A 529 6.98 2.91 22.54
C ARG A 529 8.19 2.47 23.38
N ASP A 530 8.01 2.29 24.70
CA ASP A 530 9.08 1.97 25.65
C ASP A 530 9.59 0.52 25.46
N ARG A 531 8.86 -0.30 24.70
CA ARG A 531 9.21 -1.66 24.29
C ARG A 531 9.76 -1.74 22.85
N LEU A 532 9.64 -0.67 22.06
CA LEU A 532 10.10 -0.62 20.67
C LEU A 532 11.56 -0.18 20.61
N SER A 533 12.46 -1.05 20.15
CA SER A 533 13.89 -0.74 20.07
C SER A 533 14.26 0.22 18.93
N ASP A 534 13.52 0.17 17.83
CA ASP A 534 13.74 0.97 16.61
C ASP A 534 13.29 2.44 16.78
N PRO A 535 14.19 3.44 16.64
CA PRO A 535 13.81 4.85 16.65
C PRO A 535 12.76 5.22 15.61
N SER A 536 12.84 4.69 14.38
CA SER A 536 11.90 5.01 13.30
C SER A 536 10.46 4.68 13.68
N GLN A 537 10.22 3.53 14.33
CA GLN A 537 8.89 3.16 14.82
C GLN A 537 8.40 4.12 15.91
N ARG A 538 9.29 4.58 16.80
CA ARG A 538 8.93 5.57 17.84
C ARG A 538 8.59 6.93 17.23
N LEU A 539 9.33 7.40 16.21
CA LEU A 539 9.00 8.62 15.47
C LEU A 539 7.66 8.52 14.73
N LEU A 540 7.40 7.40 14.05
CA LEU A 540 6.14 7.16 13.32
C LEU A 540 4.93 7.13 14.27
N HIS A 541 5.06 6.49 15.44
CA HIS A 541 4.00 6.52 16.46
C HIS A 541 3.78 7.92 17.06
N ALA A 542 4.85 8.68 17.32
CA ALA A 542 4.73 10.06 17.76
C ALA A 542 4.02 10.93 16.72
N ALA A 543 4.35 10.76 15.43
CA ALA A 543 3.69 11.48 14.34
C ALA A 543 2.20 11.10 14.20
N SER A 544 1.85 9.81 14.21
CA SER A 544 0.45 9.34 14.11
C SER A 544 -0.40 9.75 15.33
N LEU A 545 0.18 9.76 16.54
CA LEU A 545 -0.50 10.28 17.74
C LEU A 545 -0.66 11.81 17.69
N ALA A 546 0.40 12.55 17.33
CA ALA A 546 0.32 14.00 17.23
C ALA A 546 -0.67 14.47 16.15
N ASP A 547 -0.74 13.78 15.00
CA ASP A 547 -1.76 14.00 13.97
C ASP A 547 -3.17 13.74 14.49
N ALA A 548 -3.43 12.59 15.13
CA ALA A 548 -4.72 12.31 15.74
C ALA A 548 -5.11 13.32 16.83
N GLN A 549 -4.14 13.81 17.61
CA GLN A 549 -4.31 14.90 18.59
C GLN A 549 -4.64 16.24 17.90
N LEU A 550 -3.97 16.62 16.82
CA LEU A 550 -4.31 17.79 16.00
C LEU A 550 -5.72 17.67 15.40
N ALA A 551 -6.11 16.47 14.96
CA ALA A 551 -7.42 16.19 14.37
C ALA A 551 -8.59 16.29 15.37
N VAL A 552 -8.38 15.98 16.65
CA VAL A 552 -9.36 16.30 17.73
C VAL A 552 -9.17 17.69 18.36
N GLY A 553 -8.12 18.41 17.99
CA GLY A 553 -7.86 19.78 18.46
C GLY A 553 -7.16 19.86 19.82
N ARG A 554 -6.40 18.84 20.21
CA ARG A 554 -5.50 18.87 21.39
C ARG A 554 -4.08 19.28 20.95
N GLU A 555 -3.91 20.53 20.56
CA GLU A 555 -2.63 21.06 20.04
C GLU A 555 -1.52 21.08 21.10
N ARG A 556 -1.87 21.26 22.38
CA ARG A 556 -0.92 21.14 23.50
C ARG A 556 -0.42 19.72 23.70
N ASP A 557 -1.27 18.72 23.51
CA ASP A 557 -0.89 17.31 23.62
C ASP A 557 -0.01 16.91 22.43
N ALA A 558 -0.38 17.33 21.21
CA ALA A 558 0.43 17.15 20.01
C ALA A 558 1.84 17.74 20.17
N ALA A 559 1.94 18.96 20.71
CA ALA A 559 3.23 19.59 21.00
C ALA A 559 4.08 18.79 22.02
N GLN A 560 3.46 18.19 23.04
CA GLN A 560 4.14 17.33 24.01
C GLN A 560 4.61 16.01 23.38
N THR A 561 3.75 15.37 22.57
CA THR A 561 4.08 14.12 21.85
C THR A 561 5.28 14.31 20.91
N LEU A 562 5.30 15.39 20.14
CA LEU A 562 6.43 15.71 19.24
C LEU A 562 7.71 16.06 20.03
N HIS A 563 7.58 16.83 21.13
CA HIS A 563 8.72 17.17 21.98
C HIS A 563 9.36 15.93 22.65
N ALA A 564 8.54 14.93 23.01
CA ALA A 564 9.02 13.70 23.66
C ALA A 564 9.98 12.87 22.79
N VAL A 565 9.91 12.97 21.46
CA VAL A 565 10.84 12.29 20.52
C VAL A 565 11.92 13.19 19.95
N ALA A 566 11.92 14.49 20.26
CA ALA A 566 12.77 15.48 19.60
C ALA A 566 14.26 15.12 19.64
N ALA A 567 14.75 14.57 20.77
CA ALA A 567 16.14 14.15 20.95
C ALA A 567 16.53 12.88 20.19
N GLU A 568 15.55 12.07 19.75
CA GLU A 568 15.76 10.84 18.99
C GLU A 568 15.58 11.04 17.47
N THR A 569 15.09 12.21 17.04
CA THR A 569 14.74 12.50 15.63
C THR A 569 15.84 12.11 14.66
N ASP A 570 17.10 12.43 14.95
CA ASP A 570 18.21 12.19 14.03
C ASP A 570 18.66 10.71 13.94
N ALA A 571 18.11 9.84 14.80
CA ALA A 571 18.35 8.40 14.77
C ALA A 571 17.29 7.61 13.97
N GLY A 572 16.21 8.26 13.51
CA GLY A 572 15.22 7.68 12.60
C GLY A 572 15.60 7.82 11.12
N ASP A 573 14.99 6.99 10.27
CA ASP A 573 15.14 7.03 8.82
C ASP A 573 14.48 8.27 8.16
N ASP A 574 14.77 8.49 6.88
CA ASP A 574 14.30 9.65 6.13
C ASP A 574 12.75 9.72 6.00
N ALA A 575 12.06 8.59 5.90
CA ALA A 575 10.60 8.55 5.81
C ALA A 575 9.92 8.91 7.14
N SER A 576 10.37 8.30 8.25
CA SER A 576 9.86 8.57 9.59
C SER A 576 10.17 10.00 10.07
N ARG A 577 11.38 10.51 9.77
CA ARG A 577 11.71 11.93 9.96
C ARG A 577 10.85 12.83 9.08
N GLY A 578 10.67 12.50 7.81
CA GLY A 578 9.82 13.26 6.88
C GLY A 578 8.38 13.39 7.38
N ARG A 579 7.80 12.28 7.87
CA ARG A 579 6.45 12.27 8.45
C ARG A 579 6.37 13.06 9.77
N LEU A 580 7.36 12.96 10.65
CA LEU A 580 7.39 13.75 11.89
C LEU A 580 7.45 15.26 11.59
N ARG A 581 8.33 15.69 10.68
CA ARG A 581 8.44 17.10 10.25
C ARG A 581 7.17 17.63 9.58
N ALA A 582 6.36 16.77 8.96
CA ALA A 582 5.07 17.16 8.40
C ALA A 582 4.06 17.57 9.49
N VAL A 583 3.96 16.79 10.57
CA VAL A 583 3.05 17.08 11.69
C VAL A 583 3.52 18.27 12.52
N GLU A 584 4.84 18.45 12.68
CA GLU A 584 5.42 19.69 13.24
C GLU A 584 5.02 20.93 12.42
N ALA A 585 5.07 20.83 11.08
CA ALA A 585 4.71 21.91 10.19
C ALA A 585 3.21 22.25 10.24
N GLU A 586 2.33 21.25 10.37
CA GLU A 586 0.90 21.48 10.56
C GLU A 586 0.60 22.13 11.92
N LEU A 587 1.22 21.66 13.00
CA LEU A 587 1.12 22.28 14.32
C LEU A 587 1.57 23.74 14.29
N ALA A 588 2.68 24.05 13.61
CA ALA A 588 3.16 25.42 13.43
C ALA A 588 2.18 26.27 12.58
N TRP A 589 1.62 25.70 11.51
CA TRP A 589 0.62 26.35 10.66
C TRP A 589 -0.66 26.69 11.42
N ARG A 590 -1.23 25.74 12.18
CA ARG A 590 -2.41 25.96 13.03
C ARG A 590 -2.17 27.06 14.07
N GLN A 591 -0.97 27.11 14.63
CA GLN A 591 -0.52 28.12 15.60
C GLN A 591 -0.07 29.45 14.96
N GLN A 592 -0.21 29.62 13.64
CA GLN A 592 0.20 30.82 12.88
C GLN A 592 1.70 31.15 12.97
N ARG A 593 2.53 30.17 13.34
CA ARG A 593 4.00 30.26 13.33
C ARG A 593 4.51 29.97 11.92
N TYR A 594 4.25 30.89 10.99
CA TYR A 594 4.44 30.65 9.56
C TYR A 594 5.89 30.31 9.19
N ASP A 595 6.89 30.96 9.78
CA ASP A 595 8.31 30.64 9.53
C ASP A 595 8.68 29.21 9.94
N ASP A 596 8.21 28.76 11.10
CA ASP A 596 8.41 27.39 11.58
C ASP A 596 7.68 26.37 10.68
N ALA A 597 6.48 26.70 10.20
CA ALA A 597 5.71 25.87 9.27
C ALA A 597 6.42 25.75 7.91
N ILE A 598 6.97 26.86 7.39
CA ILE A 598 7.77 26.90 6.16
C ILE A 598 9.04 26.07 6.32
N ALA A 599 9.74 26.19 7.45
CA ALA A 599 10.96 25.43 7.74
C ALA A 599 10.67 23.92 7.87
N GLY A 600 9.64 23.56 8.65
CA GLY A 600 9.19 22.18 8.86
C GLY A 600 8.73 21.51 7.57
N ALA A 601 7.84 22.15 6.80
CA ALA A 601 7.34 21.57 5.55
C ALA A 601 8.45 21.42 4.49
N ARG A 602 9.39 22.36 4.42
CA ARG A 602 10.60 22.22 3.57
C ARG A 602 11.56 21.12 4.07
N ALA A 603 11.61 20.84 5.37
CA ALA A 603 12.37 19.72 5.90
C ALA A 603 11.70 18.37 5.59
N ALA A 604 10.38 18.28 5.81
CA ALA A 604 9.56 17.14 5.46
C ALA A 604 9.68 16.77 3.98
N LEU A 605 9.50 17.72 3.06
CA LEU A 605 9.61 17.48 1.60
C LEU A 605 11.02 17.11 1.11
N ARG A 606 12.07 17.33 1.91
CA ARG A 606 13.45 16.89 1.60
C ARG A 606 13.76 15.49 2.13
N ALA A 607 13.15 15.10 3.25
CA ALA A 607 13.37 13.80 3.87
C ALA A 607 12.40 12.73 3.32
N TRP A 608 11.14 13.09 3.07
CA TRP A 608 10.13 12.15 2.59
C TRP A 608 10.48 11.65 1.16
N PRO A 609 10.73 10.34 0.95
CA PRO A 609 11.15 9.80 -0.34
C PRO A 609 10.17 10.12 -1.48
N VAL A 610 10.71 10.35 -2.67
CA VAL A 610 9.94 10.83 -3.83
C VAL A 610 8.92 9.79 -4.31
N ASP A 611 9.35 8.53 -4.39
CA ASP A 611 8.55 7.42 -4.93
C ASP A 611 7.54 6.83 -3.91
N ALA A 612 7.24 7.55 -2.82
CA ALA A 612 6.46 7.05 -1.69
C ALA A 612 5.32 7.97 -1.25
N HIS A 613 4.08 7.48 -1.40
CA HIS A 613 2.84 8.09 -0.86
C HIS A 613 2.63 9.56 -1.29
N ASP A 614 2.53 9.83 -2.59
CA ASP A 614 2.45 11.20 -3.14
C ASP A 614 1.33 12.06 -2.54
N ALA A 615 0.20 11.48 -2.13
CA ALA A 615 -0.88 12.21 -1.47
C ALA A 615 -0.42 12.90 -0.16
N GLY A 616 0.41 12.23 0.65
CA GLY A 616 0.97 12.81 1.87
C GLY A 616 1.96 13.94 1.59
N ARG A 617 2.83 13.75 0.59
CA ARG A 617 3.79 14.75 0.14
C ARG A 617 3.09 15.98 -0.47
N ALA A 618 2.01 15.78 -1.24
CA ALA A 618 1.17 16.86 -1.78
C ALA A 618 0.46 17.66 -0.67
N GLY A 619 0.01 16.99 0.40
CA GLY A 619 -0.52 17.66 1.59
C GLY A 619 0.51 18.58 2.28
N VAL A 620 1.76 18.11 2.41
CA VAL A 620 2.86 18.94 2.95
C VAL A 620 3.19 20.12 2.03
N ALA A 621 3.15 19.93 0.71
CA ALA A 621 3.34 21.00 -0.27
C ALA A 621 2.22 22.06 -0.21
N LEU A 622 0.98 21.64 0.04
CA LEU A 622 -0.16 22.52 0.28
C LEU A 622 0.00 23.33 1.59
N ILE A 623 0.47 22.71 2.68
CA ILE A 623 0.81 23.41 3.94
C ILE A 623 1.94 24.44 3.69
N LEU A 624 3.00 24.06 2.98
CA LEU A 624 4.11 24.97 2.64
C LEU A 624 3.62 26.20 1.86
N GLN A 625 2.79 25.98 0.83
CA GLN A 625 2.23 27.07 0.04
C GLN A 625 1.34 28.00 0.89
N ARG A 626 0.44 27.42 1.71
CA ARG A 626 -0.44 28.19 2.60
C ARG A 626 0.35 29.04 3.60
N ALA A 627 1.41 28.49 4.19
CA ALA A 627 2.29 29.21 5.09
C ALA A 627 3.07 30.34 4.39
N LEU A 628 3.58 30.11 3.17
CA LEU A 628 4.26 31.13 2.37
C LEU A 628 3.33 32.29 1.94
N ILE A 629 2.08 31.98 1.59
CA ILE A 629 1.08 33.00 1.24
C ILE A 629 0.70 33.82 2.49
N ALA A 630 0.36 33.16 3.61
CA ALA A 630 -0.06 33.84 4.83
C ALA A 630 1.07 34.66 5.48
N GLY A 631 2.31 34.15 5.41
CA GLY A 631 3.51 34.84 5.89
C GLY A 631 4.06 35.93 4.94
N GLY A 632 3.44 36.14 3.76
CA GLY A 632 3.88 37.15 2.79
C GLY A 632 5.21 36.84 2.08
N GLN A 633 5.62 35.56 2.04
CA GLN A 633 6.92 35.10 1.52
C GLN A 633 6.83 34.36 0.17
N ALA A 634 5.63 34.25 -0.42
CA ALA A 634 5.45 33.61 -1.72
C ALA A 634 5.93 34.48 -2.91
N ASP A 635 6.70 33.90 -3.83
CA ASP A 635 7.07 34.54 -5.11
C ASP A 635 5.93 34.35 -6.13
N PRO A 636 5.17 35.38 -6.52
CA PRO A 636 4.00 35.25 -7.40
C PRO A 636 4.32 34.72 -8.81
N ARG A 637 5.60 34.54 -9.16
CA ARG A 637 6.05 33.94 -10.43
C ARG A 637 6.09 32.41 -10.41
N HIS A 638 6.19 31.78 -9.23
CA HIS A 638 6.42 30.33 -9.10
C HIS A 638 5.57 29.73 -7.95
N PRO A 639 4.66 28.78 -8.22
CA PRO A 639 3.92 28.08 -7.16
C PRO A 639 4.89 27.34 -6.22
N PRO A 640 4.87 27.60 -4.90
CA PRO A 640 5.75 26.92 -3.95
C PRO A 640 5.44 25.44 -3.71
N SER A 641 4.33 24.96 -4.27
CA SER A 641 3.89 23.56 -4.23
C SER A 641 4.53 22.71 -5.34
N ASP A 642 5.06 23.33 -6.40
CA ASP A 642 5.82 22.62 -7.44
C ASP A 642 7.27 22.38 -6.98
N PRO A 643 7.90 21.26 -7.39
CA PRO A 643 9.32 21.04 -7.16
C PRO A 643 10.16 22.08 -7.91
N ALA A 644 11.21 22.58 -7.25
CA ALA A 644 12.14 23.54 -7.85
C ALA A 644 12.80 22.97 -9.13
N PRO A 645 13.20 23.81 -10.10
CA PRO A 645 13.82 23.33 -11.35
C PRO A 645 15.06 22.45 -11.09
N GLY A 646 15.01 21.20 -11.58
CA GLY A 646 16.04 20.18 -11.34
C GLY A 646 15.83 19.34 -10.06
N GLY A 647 14.73 19.55 -9.34
CA GLY A 647 14.24 18.70 -8.26
C GLY A 647 13.52 17.43 -8.76
N PRO A 648 12.72 16.78 -7.88
CA PRO A 648 11.95 15.59 -8.25
C PRO A 648 10.84 15.89 -9.27
N ALA A 649 10.18 14.84 -9.75
CA ALA A 649 8.98 14.97 -10.58
C ALA A 649 7.88 15.78 -9.84
N PRO A 650 7.04 16.53 -10.57
CA PRO A 650 5.84 17.15 -10.00
C PRO A 650 4.86 16.08 -9.53
N PHE A 651 3.95 16.48 -8.62
CA PHE A 651 2.84 15.65 -8.19
C PHE A 651 1.89 15.34 -9.35
N ASP A 652 1.11 14.26 -9.23
CA ASP A 652 0.08 13.93 -10.20
C ASP A 652 -1.06 14.97 -10.18
N ASP A 653 -1.48 15.43 -11.36
CA ASP A 653 -2.60 16.38 -11.56
C ASP A 653 -3.93 15.83 -11.01
N ASP A 654 -4.06 14.51 -10.85
CA ASP A 654 -5.22 13.82 -10.28
C ASP A 654 -5.23 13.77 -8.72
N LEU A 655 -4.27 14.42 -8.02
CA LEU A 655 -4.26 14.50 -6.55
C LEU A 655 -5.06 15.72 -6.02
N PRO A 656 -6.07 15.54 -5.15
CA PRO A 656 -6.89 16.65 -4.63
C PRO A 656 -6.09 17.75 -3.93
N ALA A 657 -5.06 17.37 -3.15
CA ALA A 657 -4.19 18.31 -2.45
C ALA A 657 -3.32 19.15 -3.42
N HIS A 658 -2.89 18.58 -4.55
CA HIS A 658 -2.19 19.34 -5.58
C HIS A 658 -3.15 20.29 -6.30
N ALA A 659 -4.33 19.81 -6.75
CA ALA A 659 -5.36 20.64 -7.36
C ALA A 659 -5.82 21.80 -6.44
N LEU A 660 -5.90 21.57 -5.12
CA LEU A 660 -6.12 22.61 -4.11
C LEU A 660 -4.99 23.65 -4.09
N ALA A 661 -3.74 23.21 -4.15
CA ALA A 661 -2.60 24.12 -4.22
C ALA A 661 -2.64 24.96 -5.51
N SER A 662 -2.89 24.34 -6.68
CA SER A 662 -3.03 25.07 -7.95
C SER A 662 -4.17 26.10 -7.91
N ALA A 663 -5.30 25.77 -7.28
CA ALA A 663 -6.46 26.65 -7.11
C ALA A 663 -6.19 27.83 -6.16
N GLU A 664 -5.62 27.56 -4.99
CA GLU A 664 -5.23 28.60 -4.02
C GLU A 664 -4.15 29.52 -4.61
N TRP A 665 -3.23 28.96 -5.41
CA TRP A 665 -2.21 29.72 -6.12
C TRP A 665 -2.78 30.65 -7.19
N ALA A 666 -3.68 30.13 -8.04
CA ALA A 666 -4.37 30.92 -9.05
C ALA A 666 -5.11 32.12 -8.42
N GLY A 667 -5.76 31.90 -7.27
CA GLY A 667 -6.42 32.96 -6.50
C GLY A 667 -5.44 34.01 -5.96
N PHE A 668 -4.30 33.57 -5.40
CA PHE A 668 -3.24 34.47 -4.91
C PHE A 668 -2.65 35.36 -6.01
N VAL A 669 -2.42 34.83 -7.22
CA VAL A 669 -1.91 35.61 -8.36
C VAL A 669 -3.00 36.35 -9.15
N GLY A 670 -4.21 36.48 -8.61
CA GLY A 670 -5.31 37.27 -9.18
C GLY A 670 -6.08 36.61 -10.34
N ARG A 671 -5.84 35.33 -10.64
CA ARG A 671 -6.55 34.57 -11.69
C ARG A 671 -7.80 33.91 -11.11
N GLY A 672 -8.80 34.72 -10.79
CA GLY A 672 -10.05 34.28 -10.13
C GLY A 672 -10.76 33.12 -10.84
N ASP A 673 -10.94 33.22 -12.15
CA ASP A 673 -11.61 32.19 -12.97
C ASP A 673 -10.86 30.85 -12.97
N ASP A 674 -9.52 30.86 -12.95
CA ASP A 674 -8.70 29.66 -12.85
C ASP A 674 -8.80 29.06 -11.44
N ALA A 675 -8.82 29.91 -10.41
CA ALA A 675 -8.98 29.49 -9.03
C ALA A 675 -10.32 28.78 -8.81
N GLU A 676 -11.42 29.34 -9.32
CA GLU A 676 -12.75 28.74 -9.18
C GLU A 676 -12.84 27.38 -9.89
N ARG A 677 -12.33 27.27 -11.12
CA ARG A 677 -12.21 26.00 -11.84
C ARG A 677 -11.37 24.98 -11.05
N GLY A 678 -10.24 25.41 -10.49
CA GLY A 678 -9.35 24.57 -9.68
C GLY A 678 -10.04 24.02 -8.43
N PHE A 679 -10.80 24.84 -7.70
CA PHE A 679 -11.56 24.37 -6.53
C PHE A 679 -12.65 23.35 -6.90
N GLY A 680 -13.37 23.57 -8.01
CA GLY A 680 -14.32 22.58 -8.52
C GLY A 680 -13.64 21.26 -8.85
N ARG A 681 -12.53 21.31 -9.60
CA ARG A 681 -11.72 20.15 -9.96
C ARG A 681 -11.17 19.39 -8.74
N ALA A 682 -10.76 20.09 -7.68
CA ALA A 682 -10.30 19.45 -6.45
C ALA A 682 -11.42 18.67 -5.73
N VAL A 683 -12.65 19.21 -5.69
CA VAL A 683 -13.82 18.49 -5.15
C VAL A 683 -14.15 17.28 -6.01
N GLU A 684 -14.16 17.41 -7.34
CA GLU A 684 -14.37 16.29 -8.27
C GLU A 684 -13.35 15.15 -8.07
N LEU A 685 -12.07 15.48 -7.89
CA LEU A 685 -11.01 14.51 -7.64
C LEU A 685 -11.17 13.79 -6.29
N ALA A 686 -11.48 14.55 -5.23
CA ALA A 686 -11.69 13.97 -3.90
C ALA A 686 -12.92 13.04 -3.88
N GLU A 687 -13.99 13.38 -4.60
CA GLU A 687 -15.17 12.55 -4.75
C GLU A 687 -14.92 11.31 -5.63
N ALA A 688 -14.12 11.44 -6.70
CA ALA A 688 -13.73 10.31 -7.54
C ALA A 688 -12.86 9.29 -6.79
N ARG A 689 -12.02 9.75 -5.86
CA ARG A 689 -11.25 8.90 -4.91
C ARG A 689 -12.12 8.38 -3.76
N GLY A 690 -13.17 9.11 -3.38
CA GLY A 690 -14.14 8.69 -2.37
C GLY A 690 -13.62 8.75 -0.92
N VAL A 691 -12.53 9.49 -0.67
CA VAL A 691 -11.89 9.61 0.65
C VAL A 691 -12.53 10.74 1.46
N PRO A 692 -13.21 10.46 2.59
CA PRO A 692 -13.95 11.48 3.35
C PRO A 692 -13.12 12.69 3.77
N ALA A 693 -11.87 12.48 4.22
CA ALA A 693 -10.97 13.57 4.60
C ALA A 693 -10.60 14.51 3.43
N GLU A 694 -10.30 13.96 2.25
CA GLU A 694 -9.99 14.74 1.04
C GLU A 694 -11.22 15.56 0.60
N ILE A 695 -12.42 14.97 0.68
CA ILE A 695 -13.68 15.65 0.32
C ILE A 695 -13.97 16.80 1.28
N VAL A 696 -13.76 16.60 2.59
CA VAL A 696 -13.92 17.67 3.59
C VAL A 696 -12.91 18.80 3.37
N GLU A 697 -11.64 18.52 3.08
CA GLU A 697 -10.66 19.57 2.80
C GLU A 697 -11.03 20.37 1.55
N ALA A 698 -11.38 19.69 0.45
CA ALA A 698 -11.73 20.34 -0.81
C ALA A 698 -12.96 21.26 -0.65
N VAL A 699 -14.01 20.78 0.03
CA VAL A 699 -15.20 21.59 0.34
C VAL A 699 -14.89 22.71 1.34
N ALA A 700 -14.01 22.49 2.32
CA ALA A 700 -13.57 23.51 3.27
C ALA A 700 -12.83 24.67 2.60
N ALA A 701 -12.10 24.41 1.51
CA ALA A 701 -11.48 25.45 0.70
C ALA A 701 -12.50 26.21 -0.18
N GLN A 702 -13.45 25.52 -0.82
CA GLN A 702 -14.36 26.14 -1.78
C GLN A 702 -15.56 26.85 -1.15
N ALA A 703 -16.29 26.20 -0.24
CA ALA A 703 -17.59 26.69 0.23
C ALA A 703 -17.54 28.07 0.93
N PRO A 704 -16.51 28.42 1.74
CA PRO A 704 -16.39 29.78 2.29
C PRO A 704 -16.25 30.87 1.23
N ARG A 705 -15.62 30.57 0.09
CA ARG A 705 -15.44 31.51 -1.04
C ARG A 705 -16.76 31.75 -1.76
N LEU A 706 -17.55 30.70 -1.99
CA LEU A 706 -18.91 30.82 -2.54
C LEU A 706 -19.86 31.60 -1.62
N LEU A 707 -19.80 31.37 -0.29
CA LEU A 707 -20.59 32.16 0.68
C LEU A 707 -20.20 33.65 0.67
N ALA A 708 -18.90 33.96 0.58
CA ALA A 708 -18.41 35.34 0.46
C ALA A 708 -18.84 36.01 -0.86
N ALA A 709 -18.93 35.23 -1.95
CA ALA A 709 -19.45 35.67 -3.25
C ALA A 709 -21.00 35.72 -3.32
N GLY A 710 -21.71 35.43 -2.23
CA GLY A 710 -23.18 35.42 -2.17
C GLY A 710 -23.85 34.21 -2.83
N ARG A 711 -23.08 33.24 -3.36
CA ARG A 711 -23.53 32.03 -4.06
C ARG A 711 -23.98 30.96 -3.07
N ARG A 712 -25.03 31.29 -2.31
CA ARG A 712 -25.54 30.51 -1.16
C ARG A 712 -26.01 29.11 -1.55
N ASP A 713 -26.69 28.95 -2.68
CA ASP A 713 -27.25 27.65 -3.09
C ASP A 713 -26.16 26.65 -3.49
N GLU A 714 -25.11 27.11 -4.18
CA GLU A 714 -23.95 26.29 -4.53
C GLU A 714 -23.14 25.91 -3.28
N ALA A 715 -22.95 26.86 -2.36
CA ALA A 715 -22.33 26.58 -1.06
C ALA A 715 -23.17 25.58 -0.24
N ALA A 716 -24.50 25.69 -0.25
CA ALA A 716 -25.40 24.73 0.41
C ALA A 716 -25.28 23.33 -0.22
N ALA A 717 -25.19 23.25 -1.55
CA ALA A 717 -25.01 22.01 -2.28
C ALA A 717 -23.67 21.32 -1.97
N LEU A 718 -22.57 22.07 -1.77
CA LEU A 718 -21.28 21.52 -1.34
C LEU A 718 -21.25 21.11 0.13
N VAL A 719 -21.73 21.98 1.03
CA VAL A 719 -21.79 21.68 2.48
C VAL A 719 -22.72 20.50 2.76
N GLY A 720 -23.77 20.33 1.95
CA GLY A 720 -24.65 19.15 1.99
C GLY A 720 -23.95 17.82 1.71
N ARG A 721 -22.84 17.80 0.95
CA ARG A 721 -22.08 16.57 0.65
C ARG A 721 -21.29 16.08 1.87
N VAL A 722 -20.70 17.02 2.62
CA VAL A 722 -19.92 16.73 3.83
C VAL A 722 -20.78 16.63 5.11
N ALA A 723 -22.06 16.95 5.02
CA ALA A 723 -22.96 17.12 6.16
C ALA A 723 -23.12 15.86 7.03
N ALA A 724 -22.88 14.67 6.49
CA ALA A 724 -22.92 13.40 7.24
C ALA A 724 -21.84 13.29 8.32
N TRP A 725 -20.74 14.05 8.20
CA TRP A 725 -19.58 13.96 9.11
C TRP A 725 -19.56 15.04 10.20
N SER A 726 -20.50 16.00 10.21
CA SER A 726 -20.50 17.14 11.16
C SER A 726 -20.73 16.76 12.63
N GLN A 727 -21.03 15.49 12.90
CA GLN A 727 -21.13 14.90 14.24
C GLN A 727 -19.79 14.34 14.76
N GLN A 728 -18.78 14.21 13.90
CA GLN A 728 -17.51 13.53 14.18
C GLN A 728 -16.29 14.36 13.76
N ASP A 729 -16.45 15.28 12.80
CA ASP A 729 -15.39 16.14 12.27
C ASP A 729 -15.71 17.64 12.46
N TYR A 730 -14.71 18.37 12.95
CA TYR A 730 -14.83 19.80 13.28
C TYR A 730 -15.00 20.70 12.05
N ASP A 731 -14.32 20.40 10.94
CA ASP A 731 -14.34 21.28 9.77
C ASP A 731 -15.65 21.12 8.99
N SER A 732 -16.23 19.90 8.95
CA SER A 732 -17.62 19.69 8.51
C SER A 732 -18.64 20.41 9.40
N ALA A 733 -18.48 20.39 10.73
CA ALA A 733 -19.34 21.13 11.65
C ALA A 733 -19.21 22.67 11.47
N LEU A 734 -18.00 23.16 11.26
CA LEU A 734 -17.71 24.57 10.99
C LEU A 734 -18.29 25.03 9.65
N LEU A 735 -18.34 24.15 8.65
CA LEU A 735 -18.98 24.40 7.36
C LEU A 735 -20.50 24.54 7.46
N GLN A 736 -21.16 23.65 8.22
CA GLN A 736 -22.59 23.80 8.54
C GLN A 736 -22.86 25.10 9.31
N LEU A 737 -22.02 25.42 10.30
CA LEU A 737 -22.13 26.67 11.05
C LEU A 737 -22.00 27.92 10.16
N ARG A 738 -21.05 27.93 9.21
CA ARG A 738 -20.90 28.99 8.20
C ARG A 738 -22.13 29.12 7.31
N LEU A 739 -22.66 28.00 6.80
CA LEU A 739 -23.84 27.99 5.94
C LEU A 739 -25.07 28.55 6.68
N PHE A 740 -25.38 28.04 7.87
CA PHE A 740 -26.55 28.49 8.61
C PHE A 740 -26.42 29.94 9.06
N HIS A 741 -25.22 30.39 9.48
CA HIS A 741 -24.97 31.80 9.75
C HIS A 741 -25.19 32.70 8.52
N ALA A 742 -24.74 32.27 7.34
CA ALA A 742 -24.97 33.01 6.09
C ALA A 742 -26.44 32.97 5.61
N SER A 743 -27.24 31.98 6.05
CA SER A 743 -28.65 31.83 5.69
C SER A 743 -29.63 32.65 6.54
N GLY A 744 -29.24 33.04 7.75
CA GLY A 744 -30.13 33.65 8.74
C GLY A 744 -30.91 32.66 9.63
N ASP A 745 -30.84 31.34 9.37
CA ASP A 745 -31.53 30.32 10.19
C ASP A 745 -30.93 30.24 11.61
N SER A 746 -31.51 31.05 12.48
CA SER A 746 -31.17 31.15 13.90
C SER A 746 -31.55 29.92 14.73
N ARG A 747 -32.17 28.88 14.15
CA ARG A 747 -32.34 27.57 14.79
C ARG A 747 -31.22 26.64 14.37
N ALA A 748 -31.06 26.39 13.08
CA ALA A 748 -30.01 25.50 12.56
C ALA A 748 -28.60 26.00 12.93
N TRP A 749 -28.39 27.33 12.96
CA TRP A 749 -27.16 27.94 13.49
C TRP A 749 -26.89 27.60 14.96
N ARG A 750 -27.90 27.63 15.85
CA ARG A 750 -27.72 27.26 17.27
C ARG A 750 -27.36 25.78 17.42
N GLU A 751 -28.04 24.93 16.66
CA GLU A 751 -27.79 23.49 16.68
C GLU A 751 -26.36 23.21 16.16
N ALA A 752 -25.95 23.76 15.01
CA ALA A 752 -24.59 23.61 14.48
C ALA A 752 -23.50 24.23 15.38
N LEU A 753 -23.76 25.37 16.04
CA LEU A 753 -22.82 26.01 16.95
C LEU A 753 -22.52 25.14 18.17
N THR A 754 -23.49 24.40 18.69
CA THR A 754 -23.27 23.43 19.77
C THR A 754 -22.36 22.29 19.33
N HIS A 755 -22.57 21.71 18.14
CA HIS A 755 -21.73 20.64 17.60
C HIS A 755 -20.29 21.13 17.32
N ALA A 756 -20.16 22.28 16.65
CA ALA A 756 -18.86 22.88 16.37
C ALA A 756 -18.09 23.25 17.66
N ARG A 757 -18.78 23.64 18.74
CA ARG A 757 -18.18 23.83 20.07
C ARG A 757 -17.72 22.52 20.72
N ALA A 758 -18.51 21.45 20.59
CA ALA A 758 -18.16 20.14 21.15
C ALA A 758 -16.93 19.51 20.46
N LEU A 759 -16.76 19.75 19.15
CA LEU A 759 -15.66 19.22 18.34
C LEU A 759 -14.43 20.15 18.24
N ALA A 760 -14.49 21.35 18.81
CA ALA A 760 -13.42 22.35 18.70
C ALA A 760 -12.11 21.89 19.35
N GLY A 761 -12.19 21.24 20.52
CA GLY A 761 -11.03 21.01 21.38
C GLY A 761 -10.49 22.33 21.93
N GLU A 762 -9.20 22.59 21.73
CA GLU A 762 -8.52 23.84 22.12
C GLU A 762 -8.66 24.94 21.05
N ARG A 763 -9.24 24.64 19.88
CA ARG A 763 -9.32 25.57 18.73
C ARG A 763 -10.32 26.70 18.99
N THR A 764 -9.94 27.92 18.60
CA THR A 764 -10.82 29.09 18.67
C THR A 764 -11.82 29.12 17.51
N LEU A 765 -13.12 29.05 17.81
CA LEU A 765 -14.17 29.29 16.83
C LEU A 765 -14.14 30.75 16.32
N PRO A 766 -14.33 31.02 15.01
CA PRO A 766 -14.37 32.38 14.48
C PRO A 766 -15.43 33.23 15.17
N SER A 767 -15.03 34.36 15.76
CA SER A 767 -15.86 35.20 16.63
C SER A 767 -17.12 35.76 15.96
N LEU A 768 -17.11 35.92 14.64
CA LEU A 768 -18.27 36.30 13.83
C LEU A 768 -19.33 35.19 13.80
N LEU A 769 -18.92 33.92 13.64
CA LEU A 769 -19.84 32.77 13.59
C LEU A 769 -20.45 32.40 14.94
N ALA A 770 -19.85 32.89 16.04
CA ALA A 770 -20.36 32.73 17.40
C ALA A 770 -21.43 33.77 17.78
N GLN A 771 -21.69 34.77 16.92
CA GLN A 771 -22.75 35.76 17.09
C GLN A 771 -24.05 35.29 16.41
N VAL A 772 -25.19 35.79 16.89
CA VAL A 772 -26.49 35.48 16.30
C VAL A 772 -26.53 36.05 14.87
N PRO A 773 -26.99 35.29 13.86
CA PRO A 773 -27.08 35.78 12.48
C PRO A 773 -27.92 37.05 12.37
N ALA A 774 -27.48 38.01 11.57
CA ALA A 774 -28.35 39.08 11.10
C ALA A 774 -29.37 38.49 10.12
N GLY A 775 -30.66 38.65 10.43
CA GLY A 775 -31.80 38.19 9.61
C GLY A 775 -32.21 39.17 8.53
#